data_AF-A0A135SEX8-F1
#
_entry.id   AF-A0A135SEX8-F1
#
_cell.length_a   1.000
_cell.length_b   1.000
_cell.length_c   1.000
_cell.angle_alpha   90.00
_cell.angle_beta   90.00
_cell.angle_gamma   90.00
#
_symmetry.space_group_name_H-M   'P 1'
#
loop_
_entity.id
_entity.type
_entity.pdbx_description
1 polymer ?
#
loop_
_entity_poly.entity_id
_entity_poly.type
_entity_poly.pdbx_seq_one_letter_code
_entity_poly.pdbx_strand_id
1 'polypeptide(L)'
;MIGPGGDAPMALAVLWGLTGLAFFFVLLRLYTRLFILQAYGVDDHFFNLAFFLFVAYDVMLTISSFYGFGRNILELEMDNVPKAILYEAIGSTILVSAIVVSKASLALFLLRLVNTRLHQVLVIAPVVILFLIALASLLVFWFSCTPINFLWDRLIPDGSCPIDPGPISTAAGAWSVVVDFWYAVTPWALLWNVQMPKREKLLINLSMSLGVMLEWLEANVHDSAGACGILRALQLKNLSSVNFTKDTVALIIWHAAELAVTLVCIGIPVCRPLFKGWLSKWSSRNGSRPGPYTRDMTGSNLGFGLKTIGGTDYTVRVGLKTPDLDLGSLAGRSGEGRFGSGTRSGGKGFGDNESVDSILGPDDRYGQGRNMDIERRYYVAEDDLVKVSSPLLVAGVHVDAKRSIPVKVRLCGGLAGSVISNRLLHNDPSLKILLVEAGPNVNGLESIAYPNTSTGAGSDIDWAYTSVPQANVDNRSIAAPAGKALGGGTAINGAAWVRGHTVDYDLWAEEVGDDRWSYEGQLPYMKLTEKFFDASINPSQHGENGSMIIQGVTPMNRHFPMREKLAESLEALRVSALPQLDANAGNPIGYGDLQENRVQGRRQLSSESFPLDGVTVITNTMVENILVSKSPNSTAITAKGIRLQNGTEYHSRKTILSAGAYRTPQLLMLSGIGPANVLTEHGIEVKLDQPEVGQNMHDHILMPTAWKVRNPSEGWAYESDNPLFKEPQYGLGNKIDFLATVTLPKEGLAAAIAEDEGVAPNPEHPLLRQDRAHISHTLQYNGASTDGSAVLMLSIVLIDTSRGSVGISSANVTDPPVIDPNYLSTAVDRYAVREALKFDTRLLGSDLTPVGREILDGELTADTPLTVDSPDEAFAARARQVAGSCFHPSGTASMGKVVNTDLSVKGVDGLFVADSSIFPVSISANLQVAMYAMALQAAEIIGEHGSKCRQVRATL
;
A
#
# COMPACT_ATOMS: atom_id res chain seq x y z
N MET A 1 -25.72 -18.35 2.69
CA MET A 1 -25.02 -17.63 3.78
C MET A 1 -23.73 -18.35 4.05
N ILE A 2 -22.59 -17.67 3.87
CA ILE A 2 -21.24 -18.27 3.80
C ILE A 2 -20.53 -18.24 5.16
N GLY A 3 -21.12 -17.57 6.16
CA GLY A 3 -20.54 -17.35 7.48
C GLY A 3 -19.48 -16.23 7.48
N PRO A 4 -19.26 -15.51 8.60
CA PRO A 4 -18.23 -14.49 8.68
C PRO A 4 -16.84 -15.12 8.47
N GLY A 5 -16.00 -14.48 7.66
CA GLY A 5 -14.64 -14.93 7.35
C GLY A 5 -13.81 -13.82 6.71
N GLY A 6 -12.54 -14.09 6.42
CA GLY A 6 -11.59 -13.03 6.06
C GLY A 6 -11.40 -12.06 7.24
N ASP A 7 -11.47 -10.76 6.97
CA ASP A 7 -11.34 -9.69 7.96
C ASP A 7 -12.65 -9.41 8.72
N ALA A 8 -13.77 -10.01 8.29
CA ALA A 8 -15.09 -9.79 8.89
C ALA A 8 -15.16 -10.10 10.40
N PRO A 9 -14.57 -11.20 10.92
CA PRO A 9 -14.61 -11.50 12.34
C PRO A 9 -13.87 -10.46 13.19
N MET A 10 -12.76 -9.90 12.67
CA MET A 10 -12.04 -8.80 13.31
C MET A 10 -12.91 -7.53 13.32
N ALA A 11 -13.46 -7.16 12.17
CA ALA A 11 -14.33 -6.01 12.04
C ALA A 11 -15.53 -6.08 13.00
N LEU A 12 -16.26 -7.20 13.01
CA LEU A 12 -17.40 -7.42 13.90
C LEU A 12 -17.00 -7.41 15.38
N ALA A 13 -15.85 -7.97 15.76
CA ALA A 13 -15.37 -7.92 17.14
C ALA A 13 -15.08 -6.47 17.60
N VAL A 14 -14.50 -5.64 16.73
CA VAL A 14 -14.27 -4.21 17.01
C VAL A 14 -15.58 -3.44 17.07
N LEU A 15 -16.47 -3.60 16.09
CA LEU A 15 -17.78 -2.96 16.01
C LEU A 15 -18.62 -3.22 17.28
N TRP A 16 -18.88 -4.49 17.59
CA TRP A 16 -19.64 -4.86 18.79
C TRP A 16 -18.94 -4.50 20.10
N GLY A 17 -17.59 -4.43 20.11
CA GLY A 17 -16.82 -3.92 21.24
C GLY A 17 -17.03 -2.43 21.49
N LEU A 18 -17.00 -1.62 20.43
CA LEU A 18 -17.29 -0.18 20.47
C LEU A 18 -18.75 0.10 20.87
N THR A 19 -19.70 -0.68 20.32
CA THR A 19 -21.12 -0.63 20.72
C THR A 19 -21.32 -1.03 22.18
N GLY A 20 -20.60 -2.03 22.69
CA GLY A 20 -20.60 -2.40 24.11
C GLY A 20 -20.09 -1.27 25.02
N LEU A 21 -19.02 -0.57 24.61
CA LEU A 21 -18.50 0.60 25.32
C LEU A 21 -19.52 1.75 25.32
N ALA A 22 -20.12 2.06 24.16
CA ALA A 22 -21.16 3.09 24.06
C ALA A 22 -22.39 2.74 24.93
N PHE A 23 -22.82 1.48 24.93
CA PHE A 23 -23.96 0.99 25.73
C PHE A 23 -23.76 1.21 27.23
N PHE A 24 -22.55 0.99 27.75
CA PHE A 24 -22.22 1.29 29.15
C PHE A 24 -22.50 2.76 29.50
N PHE A 25 -22.07 3.71 28.65
CA PHE A 25 -22.34 5.13 28.86
C PHE A 25 -23.81 5.50 28.65
N VAL A 26 -24.55 4.80 27.79
CA VAL A 26 -26.00 4.94 27.63
C VAL A 26 -26.74 4.56 28.91
N LEU A 27 -26.45 3.38 29.49
CA LEU A 27 -27.02 2.97 30.77
C LEU A 27 -26.67 3.94 31.90
N LEU A 28 -25.43 4.40 31.95
CA LEU A 28 -24.94 5.34 32.96
C LEU A 28 -25.63 6.70 32.87
N ARG A 29 -25.82 7.21 31.65
CA ARG A 29 -26.55 8.46 31.36
C ARG A 29 -28.03 8.33 31.70
N LEU A 30 -28.68 7.26 31.25
CA LEU A 30 -30.08 6.95 31.57
C LEU A 30 -30.32 6.86 33.08
N TYR A 31 -29.48 6.11 33.79
CA TYR A 31 -29.57 5.98 35.24
C TYR A 31 -29.44 7.35 35.94
N THR A 32 -28.45 8.15 35.52
CA THR A 32 -28.25 9.49 36.08
C THR A 32 -29.41 10.43 35.78
N ARG A 33 -29.96 10.40 34.55
CA ARG A 33 -31.09 11.25 34.13
C ARG A 33 -32.40 10.89 34.83
N LEU A 34 -32.71 9.60 34.96
CA LEU A 34 -33.99 9.11 35.48
C LEU A 34 -34.03 9.04 37.00
N PHE A 35 -32.97 8.54 37.65
CA PHE A 35 -32.98 8.23 39.08
C PHE A 35 -32.26 9.27 39.96
N ILE A 36 -31.19 9.92 39.46
CA ILE A 36 -30.41 10.88 40.25
C ILE A 36 -30.86 12.32 40.01
N LEU A 37 -30.96 12.74 38.75
CA LEU A 37 -31.29 14.11 38.36
C LEU A 37 -32.79 14.32 38.14
N GLN A 38 -33.55 13.24 37.87
CA GLN A 38 -34.99 13.26 37.55
C GLN A 38 -35.33 14.28 36.44
N ALA A 39 -34.44 14.44 35.48
CA ALA A 39 -34.44 15.52 34.48
C ALA A 39 -34.02 14.99 33.10
N TYR A 40 -34.86 14.11 32.56
CA TYR A 40 -34.78 13.56 31.20
C TYR A 40 -35.34 14.56 30.18
N GLY A 41 -34.71 14.74 29.02
CA GLY A 41 -35.22 15.66 28.00
C GLY A 41 -34.84 15.34 26.56
N VAL A 42 -35.06 16.30 25.66
CA VAL A 42 -34.98 16.10 24.20
C VAL A 42 -33.58 15.66 23.73
N ASP A 43 -32.50 16.15 24.34
CA ASP A 43 -31.14 15.67 24.08
C ASP A 43 -30.98 14.17 24.40
N ASP A 44 -31.60 13.67 25.47
CA ASP A 44 -31.54 12.25 25.83
C ASP A 44 -32.32 11.37 24.84
N HIS A 45 -33.42 11.88 24.25
CA HIS A 45 -34.11 11.17 23.16
C HIS A 45 -33.21 11.02 21.91
N PHE A 46 -32.55 12.10 21.48
CA PHE A 46 -31.63 12.05 20.34
C PHE A 46 -30.41 11.17 20.64
N PHE A 47 -29.87 11.24 21.86
CA PHE A 47 -28.76 10.39 22.30
C PHE A 47 -29.09 8.89 22.21
N ASN A 48 -30.25 8.49 22.75
CA ASN A 48 -30.70 7.11 22.69
C ASN A 48 -31.01 6.67 21.25
N LEU A 49 -31.61 7.54 20.43
CA LEU A 49 -31.87 7.27 19.01
C LEU A 49 -30.57 7.02 18.24
N ALA A 50 -29.52 7.81 18.46
CA ALA A 50 -28.21 7.59 17.86
C ALA A 50 -27.60 6.23 18.25
N PHE A 51 -27.75 5.81 19.52
CA PHE A 51 -27.33 4.47 19.96
C PHE A 51 -28.16 3.35 19.31
N PHE A 52 -29.49 3.49 19.20
CA PHE A 52 -30.32 2.50 18.49
C PHE A 52 -29.95 2.37 17.01
N LEU A 53 -29.60 3.49 16.35
CA LEU A 53 -29.09 3.47 14.98
C LEU A 53 -27.70 2.81 14.91
N PHE A 54 -26.81 3.01 15.90
CA PHE A 54 -25.51 2.33 15.96
C PHE A 54 -25.67 0.81 16.05
N VAL A 55 -26.57 0.32 16.92
CA VAL A 55 -26.90 -1.12 17.00
C VAL A 55 -27.50 -1.63 15.69
N ALA A 56 -28.36 -0.85 15.03
CA ALA A 56 -28.94 -1.23 13.73
C ALA A 56 -27.89 -1.33 12.62
N TYR A 57 -26.87 -0.45 12.64
CA TYR A 57 -25.72 -0.52 11.73
C TYR A 57 -24.89 -1.79 11.94
N ASP A 58 -24.52 -2.10 13.19
CA ASP A 58 -23.76 -3.32 13.52
C ASP A 58 -24.54 -4.59 13.11
N VAL A 59 -25.87 -4.59 13.25
CA VAL A 59 -26.72 -5.69 12.77
C VAL A 59 -26.71 -5.81 11.24
N MET A 60 -26.78 -4.69 10.50
CA MET A 60 -26.69 -4.74 9.03
C MET A 60 -25.33 -5.25 8.54
N LEU A 61 -24.22 -4.82 9.15
CA LEU A 61 -22.89 -5.34 8.79
C LEU A 61 -22.68 -6.78 9.25
N THR A 62 -23.26 -7.18 10.38
CA THR A 62 -23.30 -8.58 10.80
C THR A 62 -24.02 -9.42 9.73
N ILE A 63 -25.17 -8.97 9.23
CA ILE A 63 -25.87 -9.64 8.11
C ILE A 63 -25.03 -9.66 6.84
N SER A 64 -24.40 -8.53 6.47
CA SER A 64 -23.53 -8.44 5.28
C SER A 64 -22.36 -9.43 5.34
N SER A 65 -21.78 -9.68 6.52
CA SER A 65 -20.70 -10.67 6.70
C SER A 65 -21.11 -12.11 6.38
N PHE A 66 -22.41 -12.45 6.49
CA PHE A 66 -22.95 -13.75 6.07
C PHE A 66 -23.11 -13.87 4.55
N TYR A 67 -22.98 -12.76 3.81
CA TYR A 67 -23.00 -12.71 2.33
C TYR A 67 -21.65 -12.38 1.71
N GLY A 68 -20.68 -11.87 2.47
CA GLY A 68 -19.29 -11.74 1.99
C GLY A 68 -18.53 -10.49 2.40
N PHE A 69 -19.13 -9.56 3.15
CA PHE A 69 -18.38 -8.44 3.74
C PHE A 69 -17.19 -8.96 4.56
N GLY A 70 -16.03 -8.32 4.41
CA GLY A 70 -14.75 -8.70 4.98
C GLY A 70 -13.99 -9.79 4.21
N ARG A 71 -14.52 -10.30 3.09
CA ARG A 71 -13.82 -11.22 2.18
C ARG A 71 -13.51 -10.55 0.85
N ASN A 72 -12.52 -11.10 0.14
CA ASN A 72 -12.21 -10.69 -1.22
C ASN A 72 -13.41 -10.98 -2.14
N ILE A 73 -13.76 -10.07 -3.05
CA ILE A 73 -14.97 -10.23 -3.87
C ILE A 73 -14.87 -11.45 -4.80
N LEU A 74 -13.65 -11.84 -5.17
CA LEU A 74 -13.33 -12.97 -6.05
C LEU A 74 -13.47 -14.33 -5.35
N GLU A 75 -13.58 -14.35 -4.01
CA GLU A 75 -13.84 -15.56 -3.22
C GLU A 75 -15.34 -15.86 -3.04
N LEU A 76 -16.22 -14.97 -3.52
CA LEU A 76 -17.66 -15.03 -3.30
C LEU A 76 -18.39 -15.59 -4.52
N GLU A 77 -19.40 -16.43 -4.28
CA GLU A 77 -20.35 -16.79 -5.34
C GLU A 77 -21.09 -15.52 -5.80
N MET A 78 -21.25 -15.34 -7.12
CA MET A 78 -21.84 -14.15 -7.73
C MET A 78 -23.20 -13.76 -7.12
N ASP A 79 -24.02 -14.72 -6.74
CA ASP A 79 -25.34 -14.50 -6.12
C ASP A 79 -25.27 -13.81 -4.74
N ASN A 80 -24.15 -13.90 -4.02
CA ASN A 80 -24.00 -13.33 -2.69
C ASN A 80 -23.41 -11.91 -2.71
N VAL A 81 -22.66 -11.54 -3.77
CA VAL A 81 -22.01 -10.23 -3.91
C VAL A 81 -23.02 -9.06 -3.87
N PRO A 82 -24.11 -9.03 -4.66
CA PRO A 82 -25.08 -7.93 -4.60
C PRO A 82 -25.78 -7.81 -3.25
N LYS A 83 -25.92 -8.93 -2.51
CA LYS A 83 -26.53 -8.95 -1.18
C LYS A 83 -25.59 -8.33 -0.14
N ALA A 84 -24.31 -8.65 -0.18
CA ALA A 84 -23.30 -8.03 0.70
C ALA A 84 -23.26 -6.50 0.49
N ILE A 85 -23.14 -6.05 -0.76
CA ILE A 85 -23.09 -4.62 -1.12
C ILE A 85 -24.39 -3.91 -0.69
N LEU A 86 -25.57 -4.52 -0.89
CA LEU A 86 -26.84 -3.94 -0.45
C LEU A 86 -26.93 -3.76 1.07
N TYR A 87 -26.59 -4.78 1.87
CA TYR A 87 -26.64 -4.66 3.33
C TYR A 87 -25.58 -3.67 3.86
N GLU A 88 -24.43 -3.57 3.21
CA GLU A 88 -23.41 -2.57 3.51
C GLU A 88 -23.89 -1.15 3.19
N ALA A 89 -24.50 -0.91 2.03
CA ALA A 89 -25.09 0.37 1.64
C ALA A 89 -26.22 0.83 2.59
N ILE A 90 -27.07 -0.10 3.03
CA ILE A 90 -28.09 0.15 4.06
C ILE A 90 -27.42 0.49 5.40
N GLY A 91 -26.39 -0.26 5.80
CA GLY A 91 -25.59 0.02 6.99
C GLY A 91 -25.00 1.43 6.97
N SER A 92 -24.28 1.80 5.91
CA SER A 92 -23.68 3.13 5.75
C SER A 92 -24.72 4.26 5.81
N THR A 93 -25.93 4.04 5.28
CA THR A 93 -27.05 4.99 5.38
C THR A 93 -27.50 5.20 6.83
N ILE A 94 -27.62 4.13 7.61
CA ILE A 94 -27.95 4.17 9.04
C ILE A 94 -26.84 4.89 9.83
N LEU A 95 -25.58 4.60 9.52
CA LEU A 95 -24.41 5.18 10.18
C LEU A 95 -24.30 6.69 9.98
N VAL A 96 -24.42 7.18 8.74
CA VAL A 96 -24.47 8.62 8.44
C VAL A 96 -25.60 9.29 9.22
N SER A 97 -26.78 8.67 9.27
CA SER A 97 -27.91 9.16 10.04
C SER A 97 -27.62 9.21 11.55
N ALA A 98 -26.95 8.20 12.09
CA ALA A 98 -26.57 8.12 13.50
C ALA A 98 -25.57 9.22 13.92
N ILE A 99 -24.59 9.54 13.06
CA ILE A 99 -23.62 10.62 13.27
C ILE A 99 -24.34 11.98 13.33
N VAL A 100 -25.28 12.25 12.41
CA VAL A 100 -26.05 13.51 12.44
C VAL A 100 -26.92 13.61 13.71
N VAL A 101 -27.59 12.53 14.10
CA VAL A 101 -28.45 12.48 15.30
C VAL A 101 -27.62 12.63 16.59
N SER A 102 -26.43 12.04 16.68
CA SER A 102 -25.55 12.18 17.85
C SER A 102 -25.03 13.61 18.00
N LYS A 103 -24.61 14.26 16.89
CA LYS A 103 -24.19 15.66 16.89
C LYS A 103 -25.36 16.62 17.19
N ALA A 104 -26.58 16.27 16.79
CA ALA A 104 -27.79 17.00 17.21
C ALA A 104 -28.06 16.86 18.72
N SER A 105 -27.83 15.68 19.32
CA SER A 105 -27.88 15.52 20.78
C SER A 105 -26.87 16.42 21.50
N LEU A 106 -25.65 16.55 20.97
CA LEU A 106 -24.61 17.43 21.53
C LEU A 106 -25.02 18.91 21.44
N ALA A 107 -25.53 19.34 20.29
CA ALA A 107 -26.05 20.70 20.09
C ALA A 107 -27.20 21.03 21.06
N LEU A 108 -28.16 20.11 21.23
CA LEU A 108 -29.28 20.26 22.16
C LEU A 108 -28.82 20.30 23.63
N PHE A 109 -27.77 19.55 23.98
CA PHE A 109 -27.13 19.65 25.29
C PHE A 109 -26.45 21.01 25.50
N LEU A 110 -25.69 21.50 24.51
CA LEU A 110 -25.01 22.80 24.57
C LEU A 110 -25.99 23.98 24.66
N LEU A 111 -27.13 23.93 23.97
CA LEU A 111 -28.16 24.98 24.02
C LEU A 111 -28.67 25.25 25.44
N ARG A 112 -28.66 24.26 26.33
CA ARG A 112 -29.06 24.43 27.74
C ARG A 112 -28.07 25.29 28.55
N LEU A 113 -26.82 25.39 28.10
CA LEU A 113 -25.80 26.21 28.74
C LEU A 113 -25.81 27.66 28.23
N VAL A 114 -26.61 27.96 27.19
CA VAL A 114 -26.50 29.19 26.40
C VAL A 114 -27.78 30.02 26.42
N ASN A 115 -27.70 31.22 26.99
CA ASN A 115 -28.85 32.11 27.19
C ASN A 115 -28.97 33.26 26.16
N THR A 116 -27.98 33.44 25.29
CA THR A 116 -27.93 34.56 24.31
C THR A 116 -28.19 34.09 22.89
N ARG A 117 -29.07 34.79 22.15
CA ARG A 117 -29.46 34.42 20.76
C ARG A 117 -28.28 34.17 19.82
N LEU A 118 -27.23 35.00 19.86
CA LEU A 118 -26.05 34.83 18.99
C LEU A 118 -25.40 33.46 19.21
N HIS A 119 -25.04 33.13 20.45
CA HIS A 119 -24.47 31.83 20.79
C HIS A 119 -25.44 30.65 20.52
N GLN A 120 -26.77 30.84 20.64
CA GLN A 120 -27.74 29.79 20.27
C GLN A 120 -27.70 29.49 18.77
N VAL A 121 -27.59 30.52 17.91
CA VAL A 121 -27.38 30.35 16.46
C VAL A 121 -26.04 29.68 16.17
N LEU A 122 -24.96 30.09 16.85
CA LEU A 122 -23.63 29.48 16.69
C LEU A 122 -23.59 28.00 17.12
N VAL A 123 -24.47 27.55 18.03
CA VAL A 123 -24.61 26.13 18.39
C VAL A 123 -25.49 25.37 17.38
N ILE A 124 -26.57 25.96 16.85
CA ILE A 124 -27.52 25.26 15.97
C ILE A 124 -27.05 25.21 14.50
N ALA A 125 -26.49 26.29 13.97
CA ALA A 125 -26.20 26.41 12.54
C ALA A 125 -25.29 25.28 11.99
N PRO A 126 -24.19 24.87 12.68
CA PRO A 126 -23.30 23.83 12.16
C PRO A 126 -23.99 22.47 11.96
N VAL A 127 -24.83 22.04 12.91
CA VAL A 127 -25.56 20.76 12.80
C VAL A 127 -26.74 20.82 11.83
N VAL A 128 -27.37 21.98 11.65
CA VAL A 128 -28.39 22.16 10.59
C VAL A 128 -27.74 22.06 9.20
N ILE A 129 -26.58 22.67 9.00
CA ILE A 129 -25.82 22.54 7.75
C ILE A 129 -25.38 21.08 7.54
N LEU A 130 -24.89 20.41 8.60
CA LEU A 130 -24.53 18.98 8.53
C LEU A 130 -25.71 18.10 8.13
N PHE A 131 -26.90 18.33 8.71
CA PHE A 131 -28.11 17.61 8.33
C PHE A 131 -28.49 17.82 6.85
N LEU A 132 -28.40 19.06 6.34
CA LEU A 132 -28.71 19.35 4.94
C LEU A 132 -27.71 18.71 3.97
N ILE A 133 -26.42 18.76 4.28
CA ILE A 133 -25.37 18.13 3.46
C ILE A 133 -25.49 16.60 3.51
N ALA A 134 -25.71 16.01 4.69
CA ALA A 134 -25.90 14.57 4.83
C ALA A 134 -27.17 14.08 4.10
N LEU A 135 -28.28 14.82 4.19
CA LEU A 135 -29.50 14.50 3.44
C LEU A 135 -29.25 14.55 1.92
N ALA A 136 -28.58 15.58 1.43
CA ALA A 136 -28.23 15.67 0.01
C ALA A 136 -27.27 14.55 -0.42
N SER A 137 -26.29 14.19 0.42
CA SER A 137 -25.35 13.09 0.17
C SER A 137 -26.06 11.74 0.10
N LEU A 138 -27.02 11.46 0.98
CA LEU A 138 -27.80 10.22 0.97
C LEU A 138 -28.75 10.15 -0.23
N LEU A 139 -29.35 11.27 -0.63
CA LEU A 139 -30.17 11.34 -1.84
C LEU A 139 -29.31 11.08 -3.10
N VAL A 140 -28.15 11.73 -3.21
CA VAL A 140 -27.24 11.47 -4.34
C VAL A 140 -26.75 10.02 -4.35
N PHE A 141 -26.41 9.44 -3.18
CA PHE A 141 -25.99 8.04 -3.10
C PHE A 141 -27.06 7.04 -3.57
N TRP A 142 -28.31 7.17 -3.11
CA TRP A 142 -29.37 6.21 -3.49
C TRP A 142 -29.96 6.46 -4.88
N PHE A 143 -29.83 7.67 -5.43
CA PHE A 143 -30.32 8.03 -6.77
C PHE A 143 -29.20 8.30 -7.78
N SER A 144 -27.97 7.87 -7.51
CA SER A 144 -26.81 8.03 -8.41
C SER A 144 -26.90 7.18 -9.67
N CYS A 145 -27.65 6.08 -9.61
CA CYS A 145 -27.69 5.04 -10.63
C CYS A 145 -29.08 4.81 -11.22
N THR A 146 -29.11 4.51 -12.51
CA THR A 146 -30.29 4.20 -13.30
C THR A 146 -30.09 2.85 -14.00
N PRO A 147 -30.88 1.80 -13.64
CA PRO A 147 -31.86 1.76 -12.55
C PRO A 147 -31.19 1.73 -11.16
N ILE A 148 -31.93 2.09 -10.11
CA ILE A 148 -31.39 2.26 -8.74
C ILE A 148 -30.68 1.01 -8.22
N ASN A 149 -31.18 -0.18 -8.55
CA ASN A 149 -30.58 -1.46 -8.15
C ASN A 149 -29.18 -1.71 -8.73
N PHE A 150 -28.77 -0.99 -9.77
CA PHE A 150 -27.39 -1.03 -10.28
C PHE A 150 -26.34 -0.54 -9.26
N LEU A 151 -26.76 0.22 -8.24
CA LEU A 151 -25.91 0.65 -7.12
C LEU A 151 -25.30 -0.54 -6.35
N TRP A 152 -26.04 -1.63 -6.19
CA TRP A 152 -25.59 -2.85 -5.48
C TRP A 152 -25.48 -4.08 -6.38
N ASP A 153 -26.18 -4.12 -7.51
CA ASP A 153 -26.15 -5.22 -8.47
C ASP A 153 -25.60 -4.74 -9.82
N ARG A 154 -24.27 -4.79 -9.95
CA ARG A 154 -23.56 -4.39 -11.18
C ARG A 154 -23.69 -5.39 -12.33
N LEU A 155 -24.47 -6.46 -12.17
CA LEU A 155 -24.73 -7.47 -13.23
C LEU A 155 -25.95 -7.11 -14.09
N ILE A 156 -26.67 -6.03 -13.77
CA ILE A 156 -27.84 -5.57 -14.52
C ILE A 156 -27.39 -4.95 -15.86
N PRO A 157 -27.85 -5.48 -17.02
CA PRO A 157 -27.60 -4.88 -18.32
C PRO A 157 -28.17 -3.46 -18.42
N ASP A 158 -27.55 -2.61 -19.24
CA ASP A 158 -27.94 -1.21 -19.48
C ASP A 158 -27.93 -0.29 -18.23
N GLY A 159 -27.38 -0.77 -17.10
CA GLY A 159 -27.21 0.02 -15.88
C GLY A 159 -26.07 1.03 -15.99
N SER A 160 -26.31 2.26 -15.52
CA SER A 160 -25.29 3.31 -15.44
C SER A 160 -25.45 4.19 -14.20
N CYS A 161 -24.37 4.80 -13.73
CA CYS A 161 -24.38 5.76 -12.63
C CYS A 161 -23.96 7.15 -13.14
N PRO A 162 -24.87 7.96 -13.70
CA PRO A 162 -24.55 9.26 -14.27
C PRO A 162 -24.11 10.34 -13.25
N ILE A 163 -24.25 10.08 -11.94
CA ILE A 163 -23.88 11.02 -10.88
C ILE A 163 -22.86 10.34 -9.95
N ASP A 164 -21.66 10.92 -9.84
CA ASP A 164 -20.65 10.49 -8.86
C ASP A 164 -21.02 10.98 -7.44
N PRO A 165 -21.23 10.09 -6.45
CA PRO A 165 -21.48 10.47 -5.07
C PRO A 165 -20.21 10.91 -4.30
N GLY A 166 -19.01 10.71 -4.85
CA GLY A 166 -17.73 11.00 -4.21
C GLY A 166 -17.57 12.45 -3.71
N PRO A 167 -17.79 13.48 -4.55
CA PRO A 167 -17.62 14.88 -4.15
C PRO A 167 -18.54 15.30 -3.00
N ILE A 168 -19.82 14.90 -3.04
CA ILE A 168 -20.80 15.26 -2.00
C ILE A 168 -20.58 14.49 -0.69
N SER A 169 -20.17 13.22 -0.79
CA SER A 169 -19.81 12.40 0.37
C SER A 169 -18.53 12.92 1.05
N THR A 170 -17.57 13.41 0.26
CA THR A 170 -16.37 14.08 0.75
C THR A 170 -16.72 15.39 1.46
N ALA A 171 -17.63 16.20 0.90
CA ALA A 171 -18.12 17.43 1.54
C ALA A 171 -18.86 17.14 2.86
N ALA A 172 -19.67 16.07 2.91
CA ALA A 172 -20.34 15.62 4.13
C ALA A 172 -19.33 15.20 5.23
N GLY A 173 -18.30 14.42 4.86
CA GLY A 173 -17.23 14.02 5.77
C GLY A 173 -16.41 15.22 6.29
N ALA A 174 -16.00 16.13 5.40
CA ALA A 174 -15.27 17.34 5.77
C ALA A 174 -16.08 18.24 6.71
N TRP A 175 -17.38 18.43 6.44
CA TRP A 175 -18.24 19.20 7.33
C TRP A 175 -18.49 18.49 8.68
N SER A 176 -18.56 17.15 8.70
CA SER A 176 -18.63 16.35 9.93
C SER A 176 -17.50 16.74 10.90
N VAL A 177 -16.26 16.76 10.40
CA VAL A 177 -15.05 17.12 11.15
C VAL A 177 -15.09 18.59 11.61
N VAL A 178 -15.51 19.52 10.75
CA VAL A 178 -15.68 20.94 11.13
C VAL A 178 -16.64 21.09 12.32
N VAL A 179 -17.73 20.30 12.37
CA VAL A 179 -18.67 20.32 13.50
C VAL A 179 -18.03 19.79 14.80
N ASP A 180 -17.12 18.82 14.74
CA ASP A 180 -16.45 18.28 15.94
C ASP A 180 -15.48 19.28 16.56
N PHE A 181 -14.61 19.88 15.74
CA PHE A 181 -13.74 20.98 16.18
C PHE A 181 -14.57 22.15 16.73
N TRP A 182 -15.68 22.49 16.07
CA TRP A 182 -16.56 23.56 16.51
C TRP A 182 -17.17 23.28 17.89
N TYR A 183 -17.68 22.07 18.13
CA TYR A 183 -18.27 21.70 19.42
C TYR A 183 -17.26 21.35 20.51
N ALA A 184 -16.00 21.06 20.18
CA ALA A 184 -14.91 21.00 21.16
C ALA A 184 -14.50 22.40 21.65
N VAL A 185 -14.40 23.39 20.75
CA VAL A 185 -13.99 24.77 21.09
C VAL A 185 -15.12 25.60 21.71
N THR A 186 -16.36 25.40 21.27
CA THR A 186 -17.53 26.17 21.72
C THR A 186 -17.71 26.19 23.26
N PRO A 187 -17.60 25.06 24.01
CA PRO A 187 -17.59 25.05 25.48
C PRO A 187 -16.55 25.97 26.11
N TRP A 188 -15.31 25.99 25.58
CA TRP A 188 -14.23 26.82 26.11
C TRP A 188 -14.58 28.31 26.02
N ALA A 189 -15.02 28.76 24.85
CA ALA A 189 -15.40 30.16 24.61
C ALA A 189 -16.61 30.59 25.46
N LEU A 190 -17.64 29.74 25.53
CA LEU A 190 -18.88 30.04 26.28
C LEU A 190 -18.67 30.04 27.79
N LEU A 191 -17.95 29.05 28.32
CA LEU A 191 -17.77 28.88 29.75
C LEU A 191 -16.71 29.81 30.33
N TRP A 192 -15.81 30.39 29.52
CA TRP A 192 -14.71 31.25 29.98
C TRP A 192 -15.17 32.34 30.95
N ASN A 193 -16.31 32.97 30.68
CA ASN A 193 -16.85 34.06 31.49
C ASN A 193 -17.84 33.62 32.59
N VAL A 194 -18.12 32.32 32.73
CA VAL A 194 -19.04 31.78 33.74
C VAL A 194 -18.30 31.51 35.06
N GLN A 195 -18.88 31.99 36.17
CA GLN A 195 -18.38 31.81 37.54
C GLN A 195 -18.64 30.38 38.06
N MET A 196 -17.85 29.41 37.57
CA MET A 196 -17.82 28.04 38.09
C MET A 196 -16.46 27.71 38.72
N PRO A 197 -16.39 26.77 39.69
CA PRO A 197 -15.11 26.35 40.26
C PRO A 197 -14.17 25.81 39.18
N LYS A 198 -12.89 26.23 39.18
CA LYS A 198 -11.92 25.93 38.11
C LYS A 198 -11.84 24.43 37.77
N ARG A 199 -11.96 23.54 38.76
CA ARG A 199 -11.97 22.07 38.58
C ARG A 199 -13.17 21.56 37.77
N GLU A 200 -14.35 22.16 37.93
CA GLU A 200 -15.57 21.74 37.23
C GLU A 200 -15.56 22.21 35.78
N LYS A 201 -15.09 23.44 35.57
CA LYS A 201 -14.85 24.05 34.26
C LYS A 201 -13.85 23.23 33.45
N LEU A 202 -12.73 22.85 34.07
CA LEU A 202 -11.73 21.98 33.45
C LEU A 202 -12.29 20.59 33.13
N LEU A 203 -13.05 19.97 34.04
CA LEU A 203 -13.63 18.64 33.81
C LEU A 203 -14.62 18.62 32.62
N ILE A 204 -15.51 19.61 32.53
CA ILE A 204 -16.48 19.71 31.43
C ILE A 204 -15.75 19.99 30.11
N ASN A 205 -14.81 20.94 30.11
CA ASN A 205 -14.07 21.28 28.90
C ASN A 205 -13.21 20.09 28.41
N LEU A 206 -12.52 19.38 29.30
CA LEU A 206 -11.72 18.20 28.93
C LEU A 206 -12.60 17.05 28.40
N SER A 207 -13.77 16.79 29.00
CA SER A 207 -14.65 15.71 28.54
C SER A 207 -15.33 16.01 27.20
N MET A 208 -15.63 17.28 26.91
CA MET A 208 -16.18 17.70 25.61
C MET A 208 -15.10 17.90 24.54
N SER A 209 -13.84 18.08 24.94
CA SER A 209 -12.68 18.08 24.03
C SER A 209 -12.09 16.67 23.82
N LEU A 210 -12.60 15.64 24.49
CA LEU A 210 -12.00 14.30 24.49
C LEU A 210 -12.01 13.64 23.11
N GLY A 211 -13.05 13.85 22.30
CA GLY A 211 -13.13 13.32 20.94
C GLY A 211 -12.01 13.89 20.05
N VAL A 212 -11.91 15.22 19.99
CA VAL A 212 -10.84 15.92 19.26
C VAL A 212 -9.45 15.64 19.84
N MET A 213 -9.31 15.44 21.16
CA MET A 213 -8.02 15.06 21.76
C MET A 213 -7.62 13.60 21.49
N LEU A 214 -8.57 12.68 21.30
CA LEU A 214 -8.26 11.31 20.88
C LEU A 214 -7.84 11.26 19.41
N GLU A 215 -8.59 11.95 18.54
CA GLU A 215 -8.20 12.18 17.13
C GLU A 215 -6.82 12.84 17.00
N TRP A 216 -6.46 13.72 17.94
CA TRP A 216 -5.15 14.38 17.99
C TRP A 216 -4.05 13.53 18.64
N LEU A 217 -4.38 12.60 19.54
CA LEU A 217 -3.36 11.76 20.20
C LEU A 217 -2.76 10.74 19.23
N GLU A 218 -3.58 10.18 18.33
CA GLU A 218 -3.12 9.24 17.29
C GLU A 218 -2.17 9.91 16.28
N ALA A 219 -2.23 11.24 16.12
CA ALA A 219 -1.31 12.02 15.28
C ALA A 219 0.14 12.13 15.81
N ASN A 220 0.49 11.43 16.90
CA ASN A 220 1.89 11.21 17.29
C ASN A 220 2.51 9.95 16.65
N VAL A 221 1.77 9.26 15.78
CA VAL A 221 2.31 8.26 14.84
C VAL A 221 2.07 8.75 13.41
N HIS A 222 2.99 9.59 12.95
CA HIS A 222 3.09 10.21 11.62
C HIS A 222 2.00 11.26 11.22
N ASP A 223 2.52 12.46 10.94
CA ASP A 223 2.00 13.55 10.11
C ASP A 223 0.64 14.23 10.40
N SER A 224 0.77 15.42 11.01
CA SER A 224 -0.07 16.62 10.81
C SER A 224 -1.52 16.63 11.34
N ALA A 225 -1.81 17.65 12.16
CA ALA A 225 -3.16 17.98 12.62
C ALA A 225 -4.05 18.44 11.45
N GLY A 226 -4.79 17.49 10.89
CA GLY A 226 -5.58 17.60 9.66
C GLY A 226 -5.73 16.25 8.95
N ALA A 227 -4.83 15.30 9.23
CA ALA A 227 -4.78 14.00 8.57
C ALA A 227 -6.07 13.17 8.66
N CYS A 228 -6.78 13.08 9.80
CA CYS A 228 -7.91 12.15 9.93
C CYS A 228 -9.06 12.40 8.93
N GLY A 229 -9.44 13.68 8.73
CA GLY A 229 -10.45 14.05 7.73
C GLY A 229 -9.96 13.93 6.28
N ILE A 230 -8.65 14.11 6.05
CA ILE A 230 -8.01 14.00 4.74
C ILE A 230 -7.81 12.53 4.35
N LEU A 231 -7.38 11.67 5.28
CA LEU A 231 -7.27 10.21 5.12
C LEU A 231 -8.63 9.60 4.80
N ARG A 232 -9.71 10.04 5.48
CA ARG A 232 -11.09 9.70 5.11
C ARG A 232 -11.41 10.06 3.65
N ALA A 233 -11.05 11.27 3.21
CA ALA A 233 -11.26 11.71 1.83
C ALA A 233 -10.36 10.98 0.80
N LEU A 234 -9.16 10.54 1.19
CA LEU A 234 -8.25 9.75 0.35
C LEU A 234 -8.71 8.29 0.24
N GLN A 235 -9.22 7.71 1.34
CA GLN A 235 -9.79 6.35 1.40
C GLN A 235 -11.14 6.22 0.68
N LEU A 236 -11.82 7.33 0.36
CA LEU A 236 -13.01 7.28 -0.51
C LEU A 236 -12.73 6.68 -1.89
N LYS A 237 -11.46 6.69 -2.36
CA LYS A 237 -11.03 5.95 -3.56
C LYS A 237 -11.26 4.43 -3.47
N ASN A 238 -11.33 3.86 -2.27
CA ASN A 238 -11.63 2.44 -2.08
C ASN A 238 -13.07 2.07 -2.47
N LEU A 239 -14.00 3.04 -2.55
CA LEU A 239 -15.36 2.80 -3.05
C LEU A 239 -15.39 2.47 -4.56
N SER A 240 -14.34 2.83 -5.31
CA SER A 240 -14.12 2.40 -6.69
C SER A 240 -13.20 1.18 -6.84
N SER A 241 -12.75 0.57 -5.73
CA SER A 241 -11.90 -0.62 -5.78
C SER A 241 -12.66 -1.83 -6.34
N VAL A 242 -11.91 -2.72 -6.99
CA VAL A 242 -12.45 -4.01 -7.47
C VAL A 242 -12.83 -4.89 -6.26
N ASN A 243 -12.11 -4.81 -5.14
CA ASN A 243 -12.34 -5.60 -3.93
C ASN A 243 -13.15 -4.85 -2.85
N PHE A 244 -14.21 -4.16 -3.28
CA PHE A 244 -15.09 -3.35 -2.42
C PHE A 244 -15.39 -4.00 -1.06
N THR A 245 -15.84 -5.25 -1.03
CA THR A 245 -16.23 -5.98 0.20
C THR A 245 -15.12 -6.19 1.23
N LYS A 246 -13.85 -6.03 0.83
CA LYS A 246 -12.67 -6.09 1.72
C LYS A 246 -12.10 -4.70 1.99
N ASP A 247 -11.96 -3.88 0.95
CA ASP A 247 -11.24 -2.61 1.01
C ASP A 247 -12.01 -1.51 1.78
N THR A 248 -13.32 -1.72 2.01
CA THR A 248 -14.16 -0.86 2.89
C THR A 248 -14.05 -1.19 4.38
N VAL A 249 -13.49 -2.34 4.78
CA VAL A 249 -13.46 -2.80 6.18
C VAL A 249 -12.82 -1.77 7.12
N ALA A 250 -11.68 -1.20 6.73
CA ALA A 250 -11.01 -0.18 7.54
C ALA A 250 -11.87 1.08 7.70
N LEU A 251 -12.45 1.58 6.60
CA LEU A 251 -13.32 2.76 6.58
C LEU A 251 -14.56 2.58 7.48
N ILE A 252 -15.13 1.37 7.46
CA ILE A 252 -16.26 0.96 8.31
C ILE A 252 -15.93 0.96 9.80
N ILE A 253 -14.74 0.46 10.17
CA ILE A 253 -14.25 0.48 11.56
C ILE A 253 -14.03 1.93 12.03
N TRP A 254 -13.44 2.79 11.18
CA TRP A 254 -13.22 4.19 11.51
C TRP A 254 -14.52 4.97 11.76
N HIS A 255 -15.54 4.79 10.92
CA HIS A 255 -16.84 5.47 11.13
C HIS A 255 -17.58 4.97 12.37
N ALA A 256 -17.43 3.69 12.74
CA ALA A 256 -17.96 3.17 14.00
C ALA A 256 -17.24 3.78 15.21
N ALA A 257 -15.92 3.97 15.12
CA ALA A 257 -15.13 4.63 16.16
C ALA A 257 -15.54 6.11 16.32
N GLU A 258 -15.70 6.87 15.21
CA GLU A 258 -16.22 8.25 15.20
C GLU A 258 -17.53 8.35 16.02
N LEU A 259 -18.50 7.46 15.72
CA LEU A 259 -19.79 7.44 16.40
C LEU A 259 -19.70 7.01 17.87
N ALA A 260 -18.91 5.98 18.19
CA ALA A 260 -18.73 5.49 19.56
C ALA A 260 -18.06 6.54 20.45
N VAL A 261 -16.98 7.18 19.98
CA VAL A 261 -16.29 8.27 20.67
C VAL A 261 -17.23 9.46 20.87
N THR A 262 -18.01 9.82 19.85
CA THR A 262 -19.04 10.88 19.95
C THR A 262 -20.05 10.59 21.07
N LEU A 263 -20.59 9.36 21.12
CA LEU A 263 -21.53 8.95 22.17
C LEU A 263 -20.90 8.96 23.57
N VAL A 264 -19.64 8.51 23.72
CA VAL A 264 -18.90 8.56 24.98
C VAL A 264 -18.69 10.00 25.45
N CYS A 265 -18.25 10.90 24.56
CA CYS A 265 -18.03 12.32 24.87
C CYS A 265 -19.31 13.04 25.28
N ILE A 266 -20.44 12.72 24.65
CA ILE A 266 -21.76 13.24 25.02
C ILE A 266 -22.27 12.62 26.35
N GLY A 267 -21.89 11.38 26.67
CA GLY A 267 -22.26 10.66 27.89
C GLY A 267 -21.55 11.16 29.15
N ILE A 268 -20.23 11.32 29.11
CA ILE A 268 -19.37 11.63 30.28
C ILE A 268 -19.86 12.83 31.12
N PRO A 269 -20.18 14.02 30.55
CA PRO A 269 -20.56 15.20 31.34
C PRO A 269 -21.79 14.98 32.21
N VAL A 270 -22.78 14.20 31.73
CA VAL A 270 -24.03 13.95 32.43
C VAL A 270 -23.82 13.01 33.62
N CYS A 271 -22.91 12.03 33.49
CA CYS A 271 -22.62 11.02 34.52
C CYS A 271 -21.81 11.56 35.72
N ARG A 272 -21.41 12.84 35.69
CA ARG A 272 -20.66 13.54 36.75
C ARG A 272 -21.16 13.31 38.19
N PRO A 273 -22.47 13.28 38.51
CA PRO A 273 -22.95 13.06 39.88
C PRO A 273 -22.49 11.74 40.50
N LEU A 274 -22.34 10.68 39.70
CA LEU A 274 -21.94 9.34 40.15
C LEU A 274 -20.48 9.33 40.65
N PHE A 275 -19.57 9.92 39.90
CA PHE A 275 -18.14 9.88 40.19
C PHE A 275 -17.68 10.92 41.22
N LYS A 276 -18.51 11.92 41.53
CA LYS A 276 -18.19 12.96 42.53
C LYS A 276 -17.85 12.38 43.91
N GLY A 277 -18.51 11.28 44.31
CA GLY A 277 -18.23 10.57 45.58
C GLY A 277 -17.00 9.65 45.56
N TRP A 278 -16.48 9.33 44.38
CA TRP A 278 -15.26 8.53 44.20
C TRP A 278 -14.02 9.42 44.11
N LEU A 279 -14.11 10.51 43.34
CA LEU A 279 -13.09 11.57 43.26
C LEU A 279 -12.77 12.21 44.62
N SER A 280 -13.78 12.40 45.49
CA SER A 280 -13.55 12.92 46.85
C SER A 280 -12.79 11.93 47.75
N LYS A 281 -13.08 10.62 47.66
CA LYS A 281 -12.34 9.56 48.36
C LYS A 281 -10.90 9.41 47.87
N TRP A 282 -10.65 9.65 46.59
CA TRP A 282 -9.28 9.63 46.04
C TRP A 282 -8.49 10.86 46.51
N SER A 283 -9.12 12.04 46.54
CA SER A 283 -8.53 13.27 47.09
C SER A 283 -8.27 13.23 48.59
N SER A 284 -8.93 12.37 49.37
CA SER A 284 -8.74 12.28 50.83
C SER A 284 -7.62 11.33 51.27
N ARG A 285 -6.84 10.76 50.34
CA ARG A 285 -5.71 9.87 50.66
C ARG A 285 -4.38 10.58 50.90
N ASN A 286 -4.25 11.85 50.48
CA ASN A 286 -3.09 12.72 50.76
C ASN A 286 -3.59 14.08 51.27
N GLY A 287 -3.60 14.30 52.59
CA GLY A 287 -3.95 15.60 53.17
C GLY A 287 -4.47 15.53 54.61
N SER A 288 -3.77 16.21 55.50
CA SER A 288 -3.94 16.39 56.94
C SER A 288 -5.37 16.64 57.47
N ARG A 289 -5.57 16.34 58.77
CA ARG A 289 -6.76 16.56 59.61
C ARG A 289 -7.49 17.91 59.33
N PRO A 290 -8.84 17.93 59.33
CA PRO A 290 -9.60 19.17 59.47
C PRO A 290 -9.53 19.69 60.92
N GLY A 291 -9.21 20.98 61.09
CA GLY A 291 -9.41 21.70 62.35
C GLY A 291 -10.89 22.12 62.53
N PRO A 292 -11.29 22.54 63.75
CA PRO A 292 -12.68 22.89 64.04
C PRO A 292 -12.99 24.34 63.65
N TYR A 293 -13.70 24.53 62.53
CA TYR A 293 -14.51 25.69 62.08
C TYR A 293 -14.93 25.33 60.64
N THR A 294 -16.17 25.44 60.15
CA THR A 294 -17.40 26.08 60.65
C THR A 294 -18.62 25.20 60.33
N ARG A 295 -19.53 25.07 61.29
CA ARG A 295 -20.90 24.61 61.09
C ARG A 295 -21.78 25.86 61.11
N ASP A 296 -22.08 26.42 59.93
CA ASP A 296 -23.31 27.16 59.62
C ASP A 296 -23.26 27.75 58.21
N MET A 297 -24.23 27.35 57.37
CA MET A 297 -25.04 28.26 56.54
C MET A 297 -26.11 27.45 55.81
N THR A 298 -27.19 27.17 56.53
CA THR A 298 -28.51 27.00 55.92
C THR A 298 -28.91 28.34 55.27
N GLY A 299 -28.94 28.44 53.94
CA GLY A 299 -29.45 29.67 53.32
C GLY A 299 -29.00 30.04 51.90
N SER A 300 -29.02 29.14 50.93
CA SER A 300 -29.12 29.56 49.51
C SER A 300 -29.66 28.44 48.61
N ASN A 301 -30.98 28.42 48.40
CA ASN A 301 -31.58 27.67 47.31
C ASN A 301 -31.23 28.35 45.97
N LEU A 302 -30.12 27.93 45.36
CA LEU A 302 -29.80 28.24 43.95
C LEU A 302 -30.13 27.02 43.09
N GLY A 303 -31.43 26.79 42.91
CA GLY A 303 -31.91 25.89 41.87
C GLY A 303 -31.56 26.47 40.51
N PHE A 304 -30.76 25.75 39.72
CA PHE A 304 -30.54 26.07 38.31
C PHE A 304 -31.82 25.78 37.53
N GLY A 305 -32.69 26.79 37.41
CA GLY A 305 -33.87 26.74 36.56
C GLY A 305 -33.48 26.71 35.08
N LEU A 306 -33.35 25.52 34.53
CA LEU A 306 -33.13 25.28 33.10
C LEU A 306 -34.47 25.40 32.36
N LYS A 307 -34.65 26.49 31.60
CA LYS A 307 -35.82 26.64 30.72
C LYS A 307 -35.71 25.71 29.50
N THR A 308 -36.74 24.92 29.27
CA THR A 308 -36.98 24.25 27.98
C THR A 308 -37.61 25.22 26.97
N ILE A 309 -37.38 24.97 25.68
CA ILE A 309 -38.24 25.52 24.63
C ILE A 309 -39.57 24.75 24.70
N GLY A 310 -40.68 25.47 24.85
CA GLY A 310 -41.94 24.90 25.34
C GLY A 310 -41.99 24.98 26.86
N GLY A 311 -42.71 25.97 27.39
CA GLY A 311 -42.69 26.30 28.81
C GLY A 311 -43.68 25.48 29.64
N THR A 312 -43.14 24.60 30.50
CA THR A 312 -43.79 24.07 31.69
C THR A 312 -42.76 23.94 32.81
N ASP A 313 -42.91 24.73 33.88
CA ASP A 313 -41.98 24.69 35.02
C ASP A 313 -42.24 23.44 35.89
N TYR A 314 -41.31 22.48 35.86
CA TYR A 314 -41.27 21.38 36.83
C TYR A 314 -40.34 21.72 38.00
N THR A 315 -40.93 22.08 39.14
CA THR A 315 -40.19 22.26 40.41
C THR A 315 -40.19 20.94 41.20
N VAL A 316 -39.05 20.26 41.26
CA VAL A 316 -38.89 19.06 42.09
C VAL A 316 -38.64 19.46 43.55
N ARG A 317 -39.57 19.11 44.44
CA ARG A 317 -39.36 19.18 45.90
C ARG A 317 -38.66 17.93 46.40
N VAL A 318 -37.44 18.07 46.95
CA VAL A 318 -36.79 16.99 47.71
C VAL A 318 -37.31 17.02 49.15
N GLY A 319 -38.26 16.15 49.46
CA GLY A 319 -38.79 15.98 50.81
C GLY A 319 -38.17 14.79 51.53
N LEU A 320 -37.33 15.04 52.54
CA LEU A 320 -37.00 14.04 53.56
C LEU A 320 -38.24 13.80 54.43
N LYS A 321 -38.63 12.52 54.62
CA LYS A 321 -39.63 12.11 55.61
C LYS A 321 -39.14 10.93 56.44
N THR A 322 -38.91 11.19 57.71
CA THR A 322 -39.21 10.30 58.84
C THR A 322 -40.06 11.12 59.84
N PRO A 323 -40.77 10.49 60.78
CA PRO A 323 -42.21 10.29 60.67
C PRO A 323 -43.06 11.38 61.37
N ASP A 324 -44.32 11.41 60.94
CA ASP A 324 -45.55 11.91 61.57
C ASP A 324 -45.47 12.93 62.72
N LEU A 325 -46.07 14.09 62.48
CA LEU A 325 -46.92 14.79 63.44
C LEU A 325 -47.96 15.61 62.69
N ASP A 326 -49.24 15.30 62.92
CA ASP A 326 -50.40 16.01 62.41
C ASP A 326 -50.70 17.23 63.28
N LEU A 327 -51.02 18.38 62.67
CA LEU A 327 -51.64 19.55 63.31
C LEU A 327 -52.04 20.59 62.26
N GLY A 328 -53.34 20.73 62.05
CA GLY A 328 -53.91 21.42 60.89
C GLY A 328 -54.01 22.95 60.92
N SER A 329 -54.49 23.43 59.76
CA SER A 329 -55.45 24.53 59.58
C SER A 329 -54.97 25.99 59.43
N LEU A 330 -55.73 26.72 58.59
CA LEU A 330 -55.89 28.19 58.49
C LEU A 330 -54.69 29.03 57.97
N ALA A 331 -54.86 30.22 57.37
CA ALA A 331 -55.92 30.77 56.50
C ALA A 331 -55.49 32.14 55.91
N GLY A 332 -55.73 32.40 54.61
CA GLY A 332 -55.84 33.76 54.04
C GLY A 332 -54.57 34.64 53.97
N ARG A 333 -54.58 35.87 53.41
CA ARG A 333 -55.47 36.56 52.44
C ARG A 333 -54.82 37.90 52.03
N SER A 334 -54.88 38.33 50.75
CA SER A 334 -54.65 39.72 50.23
C SER A 334 -53.30 40.43 50.52
N GLY A 335 -52.82 41.44 49.77
CA GLY A 335 -53.24 42.06 48.50
C GLY A 335 -52.51 43.41 48.22
N GLU A 336 -52.35 43.76 46.92
CA GLU A 336 -52.05 45.11 46.33
C GLU A 336 -50.73 45.89 46.66
N GLY A 337 -50.24 46.77 45.75
CA GLY A 337 -49.25 47.80 46.14
C GLY A 337 -48.20 48.48 45.20
N ARG A 338 -48.38 48.60 43.87
CA ARG A 338 -47.81 49.63 42.92
C ARG A 338 -46.45 50.41 43.12
N PHE A 339 -45.72 50.52 41.98
CA PHE A 339 -44.84 51.63 41.46
C PHE A 339 -43.39 51.92 41.97
N GLY A 340 -42.45 52.15 41.01
CA GLY A 340 -41.20 52.92 41.21
C GLY A 340 -39.97 52.52 40.35
N SER A 341 -39.44 53.43 39.50
CA SER A 341 -38.19 53.32 38.70
C SER A 341 -36.93 53.81 39.47
N GLY A 342 -35.65 53.62 39.09
CA GLY A 342 -35.01 52.97 37.93
C GLY A 342 -33.49 53.35 37.81
N THR A 343 -32.78 52.81 36.80
CA THR A 343 -31.37 53.08 36.38
C THR A 343 -30.20 52.57 37.24
N ARG A 344 -29.09 52.18 36.59
CA ARG A 344 -27.83 51.71 37.23
C ARG A 344 -26.60 52.00 36.33
N SER A 345 -25.47 52.35 36.95
CA SER A 345 -24.19 52.73 36.30
C SER A 345 -23.18 51.56 36.25
N GLY A 346 -22.03 51.78 35.59
CA GLY A 346 -20.90 50.81 35.51
C GLY A 346 -19.50 51.45 35.58
N GLY A 347 -18.44 50.61 35.40
CA GLY A 347 -16.99 50.94 35.51
C GLY A 347 -16.41 50.67 36.92
N LYS A 348 -15.13 50.28 37.16
CA LYS A 348 -13.86 50.03 36.41
C LYS A 348 -13.06 48.92 37.18
N GLY A 349 -11.87 48.37 36.84
CA GLY A 349 -10.90 48.48 35.72
C GLY A 349 -9.43 48.23 36.22
N PHE A 350 -8.50 47.82 35.34
CA PHE A 350 -7.04 47.53 35.56
C PHE A 350 -6.69 46.28 36.42
N GLY A 351 -5.52 45.62 36.33
CA GLY A 351 -4.36 45.73 35.40
C GLY A 351 -3.16 44.81 35.82
N ASP A 352 -2.32 44.42 34.84
CA ASP A 352 -0.88 44.02 34.88
C ASP A 352 -0.33 42.71 35.55
N ASN A 353 0.46 41.95 34.76
CA ASN A 353 1.86 41.37 34.89
C ASN A 353 2.43 40.91 36.27
N GLU A 354 3.43 40.02 36.46
CA GLU A 354 4.29 39.13 35.62
C GLU A 354 5.02 38.01 36.47
N SER A 355 5.64 37.04 35.78
CA SER A 355 6.83 36.17 36.09
C SER A 355 7.27 35.61 37.49
N VAL A 356 7.39 34.27 37.56
CA VAL A 356 8.59 33.39 37.78
C VAL A 356 9.62 33.57 38.95
N ASP A 357 9.94 32.43 39.61
CA ASP A 357 11.10 31.96 40.41
C ASP A 357 11.73 32.70 41.61
N SER A 358 12.01 31.92 42.69
CA SER A 358 13.33 31.89 43.36
C SER A 358 13.48 30.73 44.39
N ILE A 359 14.74 30.37 44.65
CA ILE A 359 15.25 29.26 45.50
C ILE A 359 15.53 29.75 46.95
N LEU A 360 15.45 28.87 47.98
CA LEU A 360 16.36 28.74 49.16
C LEU A 360 15.81 27.75 50.23
N GLY A 361 16.69 27.06 51.00
CA GLY A 361 16.37 26.07 52.09
C GLY A 361 16.46 26.67 53.52
N PRO A 362 16.85 25.94 54.62
CA PRO A 362 17.30 24.52 54.76
C PRO A 362 16.84 23.75 56.07
N ASP A 363 17.36 22.52 56.28
CA ASP A 363 17.60 21.69 57.52
C ASP A 363 16.46 21.37 58.55
N ASP A 364 16.37 20.24 59.31
CA ASP A 364 17.40 19.53 60.08
C ASP A 364 16.94 18.13 60.71
N ARG A 365 17.86 17.13 60.72
CA ARG A 365 18.15 15.95 61.64
C ARG A 365 17.17 14.85 62.23
N TYR A 366 17.62 13.58 62.03
CA TYR A 366 17.73 12.35 62.90
C TYR A 366 16.56 11.56 63.57
N GLY A 367 16.66 10.20 63.49
CA GLY A 367 16.10 9.22 64.45
C GLY A 367 16.13 7.73 63.99
N GLN A 368 16.74 6.80 64.75
CA GLN A 368 16.96 5.36 64.39
C GLN A 368 16.11 4.33 65.19
N GLY A 369 15.93 3.12 64.66
CA GLY A 369 15.67 1.85 65.41
C GLY A 369 14.78 0.84 64.65
N ARG A 370 15.28 -0.32 64.16
CA ARG A 370 15.48 -1.64 64.84
C ARG A 370 14.19 -2.31 65.36
N ASN A 371 13.93 -3.63 65.28
CA ASN A 371 14.43 -4.77 64.46
C ASN A 371 13.56 -6.03 64.79
N MET A 372 13.49 -7.06 63.92
CA MET A 372 13.13 -8.49 64.25
C MET A 372 11.69 -8.78 64.79
N ASP A 373 11.08 -9.99 64.76
CA ASP A 373 11.25 -11.26 64.00
C ASP A 373 10.03 -12.21 64.31
N ILE A 374 9.71 -13.21 63.44
CA ILE A 374 9.32 -14.64 63.77
C ILE A 374 7.99 -14.86 64.60
N GLU A 375 7.04 -15.80 64.41
CA GLU A 375 7.02 -17.17 63.83
C GLU A 375 5.60 -17.77 63.49
N ARG A 376 5.53 -18.68 62.50
CA ARG A 376 4.82 -20.01 62.38
C ARG A 376 3.31 -20.32 62.73
N ARG A 377 2.66 -20.96 61.72
CA ARG A 377 1.97 -22.32 61.70
C ARG A 377 0.53 -22.49 62.29
N TYR A 378 -0.34 -23.46 61.89
CA TYR A 378 -0.27 -24.63 60.96
C TYR A 378 -1.69 -25.20 60.55
N TYR A 379 -1.78 -25.88 59.38
CA TYR A 379 -2.73 -26.96 58.91
C TYR A 379 -4.28 -26.74 58.94
N VAL A 380 -5.16 -27.41 58.16
CA VAL A 380 -5.25 -28.71 57.38
C VAL A 380 -6.04 -28.47 56.06
N ALA A 381 -5.60 -28.90 54.85
CA ALA A 381 -6.04 -30.04 53.97
C ALA A 381 -7.58 -30.17 53.68
N GLU A 382 -8.10 -30.64 52.51
CA GLU A 382 -7.62 -31.51 51.39
C GLU A 382 -8.18 -31.09 49.99
N ASP A 383 -7.51 -31.51 48.91
CA ASP A 383 -7.99 -32.05 47.59
C ASP A 383 -8.98 -31.27 46.67
N ASP A 384 -8.86 -31.26 45.32
CA ASP A 384 -7.81 -31.74 44.39
C ASP A 384 -7.89 -31.08 42.97
N LEU A 385 -6.81 -31.23 42.17
CA LEU A 385 -6.71 -31.14 40.69
C LEU A 385 -7.20 -29.88 39.91
N VAL A 386 -6.25 -29.05 39.40
CA VAL A 386 -5.99 -28.84 37.94
C VAL A 386 -4.59 -28.19 37.71
N LYS A 387 -3.82 -28.84 36.83
CA LYS A 387 -2.61 -28.44 36.07
C LYS A 387 -1.94 -27.06 36.30
N VAL A 388 -0.68 -27.14 36.74
CA VAL A 388 0.37 -26.09 36.78
C VAL A 388 1.16 -26.16 35.45
N SER A 389 1.62 -25.08 34.81
CA SER A 389 2.85 -24.35 35.19
C SER A 389 3.11 -23.12 34.32
N SER A 390 3.67 -22.08 34.97
CA SER A 390 4.24 -20.87 34.37
C SER A 390 5.79 -20.99 34.32
N PRO A 391 6.58 -19.98 33.86
CA PRO A 391 7.86 -20.20 33.20
C PRO A 391 9.05 -20.42 34.15
N LEU A 392 10.16 -20.89 33.58
CA LEU A 392 11.47 -20.96 34.24
C LEU A 392 12.55 -20.34 33.34
N LEU A 393 13.30 -19.37 33.89
CA LEU A 393 14.54 -18.88 33.28
C LEU A 393 15.55 -20.04 33.23
N VAL A 394 16.32 -20.13 32.14
CA VAL A 394 17.57 -20.89 32.11
C VAL A 394 18.70 -19.98 31.63
N ALA A 395 19.83 -20.07 32.34
CA ALA A 395 20.98 -19.20 32.18
C ALA A 395 21.71 -19.38 30.84
N GLY A 396 22.49 -18.37 30.47
CA GLY A 396 23.30 -18.40 29.26
C GLY A 396 24.37 -19.49 29.27
N VAL A 397 24.62 -20.08 28.11
CA VAL A 397 25.72 -21.02 27.87
C VAL A 397 26.59 -20.47 26.74
N HIS A 398 27.82 -20.09 27.08
CA HIS A 398 28.89 -19.93 26.10
C HIS A 398 29.20 -21.30 25.48
N VAL A 399 29.12 -21.42 24.15
CA VAL A 399 29.63 -22.60 23.43
C VAL A 399 30.64 -22.12 22.41
N ASP A 400 31.92 -22.26 22.75
CA ASP A 400 33.03 -22.16 21.79
C ASP A 400 33.72 -23.53 21.70
N ALA A 401 33.59 -24.19 20.54
CA ALA A 401 34.44 -25.30 20.13
C ALA A 401 34.22 -25.64 18.65
N LYS A 402 35.26 -25.39 17.85
CA LYS A 402 35.44 -25.85 16.46
C LYS A 402 34.97 -27.30 16.23
N ARG A 403 33.90 -27.47 15.46
CA ARG A 403 33.64 -28.64 14.61
C ARG A 403 33.39 -28.15 13.18
N SER A 404 33.82 -28.92 12.18
CA SER A 404 33.63 -28.61 10.77
C SER A 404 32.13 -28.43 10.45
N ILE A 405 31.74 -27.20 10.10
CA ILE A 405 30.34 -26.79 9.98
C ILE A 405 29.83 -27.07 8.55
N PRO A 406 28.63 -27.62 8.33
CA PRO A 406 28.01 -27.71 7.01
C PRO A 406 27.85 -26.31 6.39
N VAL A 407 27.92 -26.23 5.06
CA VAL A 407 27.96 -24.95 4.35
C VAL A 407 26.63 -24.22 4.50
N LYS A 408 26.69 -23.06 5.18
CA LYS A 408 25.58 -22.10 5.28
C LYS A 408 25.64 -21.11 4.13
N VAL A 409 24.54 -20.99 3.39
CA VAL A 409 24.33 -20.07 2.25
C VAL A 409 23.19 -19.11 2.58
N ARG A 410 23.25 -17.86 2.12
CA ARG A 410 22.15 -16.88 2.23
C ARG A 410 21.79 -16.21 0.93
N LEU A 411 20.49 -15.94 0.76
CA LEU A 411 19.88 -15.35 -0.43
C LEU A 411 18.77 -14.37 -0.05
N CYS A 412 18.48 -13.43 -0.95
CA CYS A 412 17.27 -12.59 -0.91
C CYS A 412 16.13 -13.27 -1.71
N GLY A 413 14.86 -13.06 -1.34
CA GLY A 413 13.73 -13.89 -1.77
C GLY A 413 13.13 -13.66 -3.17
N GLY A 414 13.84 -12.98 -4.08
CA GLY A 414 13.38 -12.76 -5.45
C GLY A 414 13.40 -14.01 -6.34
N LEU A 415 13.19 -13.81 -7.65
CA LEU A 415 13.25 -14.85 -8.69
C LEU A 415 14.52 -15.69 -8.58
N ALA A 416 15.69 -15.05 -8.72
CA ALA A 416 16.97 -15.73 -8.70
C ALA A 416 17.23 -16.43 -7.36
N GLY A 417 16.91 -15.78 -6.24
CA GLY A 417 17.08 -16.39 -4.91
C GLY A 417 16.23 -17.63 -4.69
N SER A 418 15.00 -17.66 -5.23
CA SER A 418 14.13 -18.85 -5.18
C SER A 418 14.77 -20.02 -5.95
N VAL A 419 15.15 -19.76 -7.21
CA VAL A 419 15.72 -20.76 -8.13
C VAL A 419 17.07 -21.29 -7.62
N ILE A 420 17.98 -20.41 -7.21
CA ILE A 420 19.31 -20.78 -6.71
C ILE A 420 19.18 -21.60 -5.41
N SER A 421 18.27 -21.22 -4.51
CA SER A 421 18.06 -21.98 -3.26
C SER A 421 17.59 -23.41 -3.54
N ASN A 422 16.60 -23.56 -4.43
CA ASN A 422 16.09 -24.87 -4.85
C ASN A 422 17.18 -25.73 -5.50
N ARG A 423 17.91 -25.18 -6.49
CA ARG A 423 18.95 -25.92 -7.23
C ARG A 423 20.17 -26.27 -6.38
N LEU A 424 20.66 -25.36 -5.53
CA LEU A 424 21.77 -25.65 -4.62
C LEU A 424 21.42 -26.81 -3.68
N LEU A 425 20.22 -26.81 -3.09
CA LEU A 425 19.80 -27.86 -2.17
C LEU A 425 19.52 -29.20 -2.88
N HIS A 426 19.05 -29.17 -4.12
CA HIS A 426 18.90 -30.36 -4.95
C HIS A 426 20.26 -31.00 -5.29
N ASN A 427 21.26 -30.17 -5.60
CA ASN A 427 22.62 -30.61 -5.93
C ASN A 427 23.42 -31.08 -4.69
N ASP A 428 23.20 -30.48 -3.52
CA ASP A 428 23.78 -30.90 -2.24
C ASP A 428 22.75 -30.79 -1.08
N PRO A 429 22.04 -31.89 -0.75
CA PRO A 429 21.10 -31.94 0.36
C PRO A 429 21.71 -31.73 1.76
N SER A 430 23.04 -31.67 1.89
CA SER A 430 23.73 -31.38 3.16
C SER A 430 23.77 -29.89 3.51
N LEU A 431 23.51 -29.01 2.53
CA LEU A 431 23.52 -27.56 2.70
C LEU A 431 22.48 -27.08 3.72
N LYS A 432 22.77 -25.95 4.35
CA LYS A 432 21.82 -25.23 5.23
C LYS A 432 21.61 -23.82 4.70
N ILE A 433 20.56 -23.67 3.91
CA ILE A 433 20.23 -22.42 3.22
C ILE A 433 19.24 -21.61 4.06
N LEU A 434 19.54 -20.31 4.24
CA LEU A 434 18.62 -19.32 4.80
C LEU A 434 18.30 -18.26 3.74
N LEU A 435 17.06 -18.23 3.29
CA LEU A 435 16.53 -17.21 2.38
C LEU A 435 15.75 -16.18 3.20
N VAL A 436 16.03 -14.90 2.98
CA VAL A 436 15.43 -13.77 3.71
C VAL A 436 14.74 -12.84 2.71
N GLU A 437 13.47 -12.54 2.94
CA GLU A 437 12.64 -11.71 2.06
C GLU A 437 12.00 -10.57 2.86
N ALA A 438 12.01 -9.37 2.29
CA ALA A 438 11.47 -8.17 2.91
C ALA A 438 9.93 -8.10 2.78
N GLY A 439 9.36 -8.70 1.75
CA GLY A 439 7.92 -8.86 1.56
C GLY A 439 7.31 -10.12 2.18
N PRO A 440 5.98 -10.30 2.08
CA PRO A 440 5.28 -11.49 2.55
C PRO A 440 5.52 -12.71 1.65
N ASN A 441 5.14 -13.89 2.15
CA ASN A 441 4.96 -15.06 1.28
C ASN A 441 3.61 -14.91 0.56
N VAL A 442 3.64 -14.98 -0.77
CA VAL A 442 2.47 -14.82 -1.65
C VAL A 442 2.07 -16.10 -2.39
N ASN A 443 2.80 -17.20 -2.16
CA ASN A 443 2.44 -18.50 -2.74
C ASN A 443 1.02 -18.91 -2.31
N GLY A 444 0.23 -19.42 -3.25
CA GLY A 444 -1.16 -19.83 -3.05
C GLY A 444 -2.19 -18.70 -3.10
N LEU A 445 -1.80 -17.42 -3.17
CA LEU A 445 -2.74 -16.31 -3.20
C LEU A 445 -3.37 -16.13 -4.58
N GLU A 446 -4.64 -16.49 -4.73
CA GLU A 446 -5.38 -16.34 -6.00
C GLU A 446 -5.48 -14.88 -6.46
N SER A 447 -5.43 -13.92 -5.53
CA SER A 447 -5.38 -12.48 -5.78
C SER A 447 -4.10 -11.98 -6.47
N ILE A 448 -3.14 -12.87 -6.71
CA ILE A 448 -1.87 -12.61 -7.44
C ILE A 448 -1.74 -13.54 -8.64
N ALA A 449 -2.38 -14.70 -8.57
CA ALA A 449 -2.23 -15.77 -9.53
C ALA A 449 -3.00 -15.51 -10.84
N TYR A 450 -4.19 -14.92 -10.81
CA TYR A 450 -5.00 -14.72 -12.04
C TYR A 450 -4.81 -13.33 -12.67
N PRO A 451 -4.94 -13.18 -14.01
CA PRO A 451 -4.70 -11.90 -14.70
C PRO A 451 -5.77 -10.84 -14.42
N ASN A 452 -6.92 -11.24 -13.85
CA ASN A 452 -8.03 -10.36 -13.47
C ASN A 452 -7.69 -9.47 -12.26
N THR A 453 -6.59 -9.77 -11.58
CA THR A 453 -6.09 -9.00 -10.43
C THR A 453 -5.06 -8.01 -10.94
N SER A 454 -5.15 -6.76 -10.50
CA SER A 454 -4.24 -5.68 -10.89
C SER A 454 -2.78 -6.13 -10.88
N THR A 455 -2.02 -5.76 -11.92
CA THR A 455 -0.55 -5.78 -11.86
C THR A 455 -0.15 -5.10 -10.56
N GLY A 456 0.51 -5.81 -9.64
CA GLY A 456 0.56 -5.44 -8.21
C GLY A 456 1.29 -4.13 -7.87
N ALA A 457 1.70 -3.36 -8.87
CA ALA A 457 2.14 -1.98 -8.73
C ALA A 457 1.15 -1.15 -7.90
N GLY A 458 1.66 -0.40 -6.92
CA GLY A 458 0.86 0.39 -5.98
C GLY A 458 0.12 -0.40 -4.89
N SER A 459 0.31 -1.72 -4.79
CA SER A 459 -0.21 -2.55 -3.68
C SER A 459 0.88 -2.84 -2.62
N ASP A 460 0.50 -3.46 -1.50
CA ASP A 460 1.42 -3.80 -0.39
C ASP A 460 2.61 -4.70 -0.79
N ILE A 461 2.51 -5.39 -1.93
CA ILE A 461 3.56 -6.25 -2.51
C ILE A 461 4.40 -5.56 -3.59
N ASP A 462 4.25 -4.25 -3.76
CA ASP A 462 5.14 -3.39 -4.55
C ASP A 462 5.99 -2.53 -3.60
N TRP A 463 7.24 -2.30 -3.99
CA TRP A 463 8.09 -1.30 -3.34
C TRP A 463 7.68 0.14 -3.64
N ALA A 464 6.93 0.36 -4.73
CA ALA A 464 6.41 1.66 -5.18
C ALA A 464 7.50 2.73 -5.29
N TYR A 465 8.69 2.35 -5.79
CA TYR A 465 9.78 3.31 -5.98
C TYR A 465 9.43 4.36 -7.04
N THR A 466 10.13 5.49 -6.96
CA THR A 466 10.06 6.58 -7.92
C THR A 466 11.47 7.04 -8.26
N SER A 467 11.69 7.48 -9.50
CA SER A 467 12.96 8.08 -9.91
C SER A 467 13.12 9.49 -9.36
N VAL A 468 14.36 9.97 -9.32
CA VAL A 468 14.62 11.42 -9.27
C VAL A 468 13.98 12.13 -10.48
N PRO A 469 13.69 13.44 -10.41
CA PRO A 469 13.19 14.20 -11.55
C PRO A 469 14.10 14.06 -12.77
N GLN A 470 13.56 13.56 -13.88
CA GLN A 470 14.34 13.21 -15.06
C GLN A 470 14.43 14.37 -16.05
N ALA A 471 15.63 14.94 -16.20
CA ALA A 471 15.86 16.18 -16.96
C ALA A 471 15.37 16.12 -18.43
N ASN A 472 15.56 14.99 -19.11
CA ASN A 472 15.22 14.86 -20.53
C ASN A 472 13.77 14.41 -20.80
N VAL A 473 12.95 14.20 -19.75
CA VAL A 473 11.50 13.90 -19.87
C VAL A 473 10.67 14.86 -19.02
N ASP A 474 10.94 16.16 -19.23
CA ASP A 474 10.22 17.30 -18.65
C ASP A 474 10.21 17.34 -17.11
N ASN A 475 11.31 16.88 -16.47
CA ASN A 475 11.48 16.77 -15.02
C ASN A 475 10.43 15.91 -14.31
N ARG A 476 9.77 14.99 -15.04
CA ARG A 476 8.86 14.01 -14.43
C ARG A 476 9.64 13.07 -13.51
N SER A 477 9.05 12.73 -12.37
CA SER A 477 9.46 11.57 -11.57
C SER A 477 8.70 10.35 -12.12
N ILE A 478 9.44 9.29 -12.46
CA ILE A 478 8.92 8.11 -13.14
C ILE A 478 8.71 7.00 -12.11
N ALA A 479 7.55 6.34 -12.14
CA ALA A 479 7.28 5.19 -11.29
C ALA A 479 8.18 4.01 -11.67
N ALA A 480 8.76 3.37 -10.66
CA ALA A 480 9.68 2.24 -10.77
C ALA A 480 9.23 1.06 -9.88
N PRO A 481 7.99 0.52 -10.09
CA PRO A 481 7.47 -0.59 -9.31
C PRO A 481 8.39 -1.81 -9.36
N ALA A 482 8.50 -2.50 -8.22
CA ALA A 482 9.34 -3.68 -8.05
C ALA A 482 8.72 -4.60 -7.01
N GLY A 483 8.74 -5.91 -7.26
CA GLY A 483 8.09 -6.88 -6.38
C GLY A 483 8.73 -6.96 -5.00
N LYS A 484 7.92 -6.70 -3.98
CA LYS A 484 8.21 -6.82 -2.54
C LYS A 484 7.42 -8.01 -1.98
N ALA A 485 7.82 -9.21 -2.38
CA ALA A 485 7.20 -10.46 -1.98
C ALA A 485 8.15 -11.64 -2.26
N LEU A 486 7.86 -12.82 -1.71
CA LEU A 486 8.55 -14.05 -2.11
C LEU A 486 8.31 -14.32 -3.62
N GLY A 487 9.40 -14.51 -4.37
CA GLY A 487 9.44 -14.52 -5.84
C GLY A 487 9.72 -13.16 -6.49
N GLY A 488 9.66 -12.07 -5.72
CA GLY A 488 9.97 -10.71 -6.18
C GLY A 488 9.12 -10.30 -7.38
N GLY A 489 9.78 -9.85 -8.46
CA GLY A 489 9.12 -9.38 -9.68
C GLY A 489 8.12 -10.37 -10.32
N THR A 490 8.28 -11.69 -10.13
CA THR A 490 7.32 -12.66 -10.70
C THR A 490 5.91 -12.53 -10.12
N ALA A 491 5.78 -11.98 -8.90
CA ALA A 491 4.49 -11.75 -8.27
C ALA A 491 3.69 -10.60 -8.90
N ILE A 492 4.35 -9.61 -9.55
CA ILE A 492 3.67 -8.40 -10.06
C ILE A 492 3.77 -8.18 -11.58
N ASN A 493 4.68 -8.87 -12.29
CA ASN A 493 4.97 -8.62 -13.70
C ASN A 493 3.82 -9.02 -14.68
N GLY A 494 3.99 -8.70 -15.97
CA GLY A 494 3.02 -9.04 -17.02
C GLY A 494 2.91 -10.54 -17.40
N ALA A 495 3.75 -11.42 -16.84
CA ALA A 495 3.85 -12.84 -17.20
C ALA A 495 4.22 -13.15 -18.67
N ALA A 496 4.77 -12.17 -19.42
CA ALA A 496 5.31 -12.39 -20.76
C ALA A 496 6.56 -13.28 -20.72
N TRP A 497 6.64 -14.24 -21.65
CA TRP A 497 7.77 -15.15 -21.82
C TRP A 497 8.50 -14.81 -23.13
N VAL A 498 9.52 -13.97 -23.04
CA VAL A 498 10.29 -13.47 -24.19
C VAL A 498 11.78 -13.67 -23.94
N ARG A 499 12.51 -14.12 -24.94
CA ARG A 499 13.97 -14.30 -24.95
C ARG A 499 14.63 -13.22 -25.81
N GLY A 500 15.80 -12.77 -25.39
CA GLY A 500 16.58 -11.81 -26.17
C GLY A 500 17.10 -12.42 -27.48
N HIS A 501 17.46 -11.56 -28.41
CA HIS A 501 18.19 -11.93 -29.62
C HIS A 501 19.56 -12.54 -29.24
N THR A 502 20.00 -13.56 -29.98
CA THR A 502 21.32 -14.21 -29.82
C THR A 502 22.47 -13.22 -29.61
N VAL A 503 22.53 -12.19 -30.46
CA VAL A 503 23.54 -11.13 -30.48
C VAL A 503 23.69 -10.43 -29.13
N ASP A 504 22.63 -10.31 -28.34
CA ASP A 504 22.69 -9.59 -27.06
C ASP A 504 23.45 -10.39 -25.99
N TYR A 505 23.29 -11.72 -25.98
CA TYR A 505 24.03 -12.62 -25.10
C TYR A 505 25.47 -12.80 -25.60
N ASP A 506 25.68 -12.83 -26.92
CA ASP A 506 27.03 -12.88 -27.49
C ASP A 506 27.81 -11.59 -27.17
N LEU A 507 27.13 -10.43 -27.11
CA LEU A 507 27.69 -9.18 -26.58
C LEU A 507 27.94 -9.24 -25.06
N TRP A 508 27.14 -9.97 -24.26
CA TRP A 508 27.48 -10.23 -22.85
C TRP A 508 28.80 -11.00 -22.74
N ALA A 509 28.99 -12.04 -23.55
CA ALA A 509 30.24 -12.81 -23.57
C ALA A 509 31.44 -11.97 -24.05
N GLU A 510 31.26 -11.11 -25.05
CA GLU A 510 32.29 -10.20 -25.58
C GLU A 510 32.71 -9.17 -24.51
N GLU A 511 31.77 -8.50 -23.86
CA GLU A 511 32.02 -7.45 -22.84
C GLU A 511 32.71 -7.99 -21.58
N VAL A 512 32.46 -9.25 -21.18
CA VAL A 512 33.06 -9.85 -19.98
C VAL A 512 34.18 -10.86 -20.28
N GLY A 513 34.43 -11.18 -21.54
CA GLY A 513 35.45 -12.13 -22.00
C GLY A 513 35.19 -13.59 -21.60
N ASP A 514 33.93 -14.05 -21.61
CA ASP A 514 33.55 -15.37 -21.10
C ASP A 514 32.34 -15.98 -21.83
N ASP A 515 32.61 -16.96 -22.70
CA ASP A 515 31.62 -17.64 -23.54
C ASP A 515 30.47 -18.30 -22.78
N ARG A 516 30.58 -18.50 -21.45
CA ARG A 516 29.46 -19.01 -20.61
C ARG A 516 28.23 -18.09 -20.64
N TRP A 517 28.41 -16.81 -20.97
CA TRP A 517 27.35 -15.81 -21.05
C TRP A 517 26.80 -15.60 -22.47
N SER A 518 27.38 -16.27 -23.49
CA SER A 518 26.92 -16.26 -24.89
C SER A 518 25.54 -16.90 -25.05
N TYR A 519 24.91 -16.76 -26.22
CA TYR A 519 23.64 -17.44 -26.47
C TYR A 519 23.77 -18.96 -26.36
N GLU A 520 24.86 -19.54 -26.88
CA GLU A 520 25.15 -20.98 -26.76
C GLU A 520 25.36 -21.40 -25.30
N GLY A 521 26.00 -20.54 -24.49
CA GLY A 521 26.19 -20.75 -23.05
C GLY A 521 24.90 -20.67 -22.23
N GLN A 522 23.96 -19.80 -22.61
CA GLN A 522 22.70 -19.57 -21.88
C GLN A 522 21.54 -20.49 -22.33
N LEU A 523 21.49 -20.87 -23.62
CA LEU A 523 20.40 -21.66 -24.19
C LEU A 523 20.09 -22.97 -23.43
N PRO A 524 21.08 -23.77 -22.95
CA PRO A 524 20.81 -24.95 -22.14
C PRO A 524 20.00 -24.64 -20.87
N TYR A 525 20.26 -23.51 -20.21
CA TYR A 525 19.54 -23.10 -19.00
C TYR A 525 18.16 -22.51 -19.32
N MET A 526 18.00 -21.81 -20.45
CA MET A 526 16.66 -21.43 -20.95
C MET A 526 15.79 -22.67 -21.17
N LYS A 527 16.33 -23.69 -21.86
CA LYS A 527 15.66 -24.97 -22.10
C LYS A 527 15.39 -25.77 -20.81
N LEU A 528 16.30 -25.73 -19.83
CA LEU A 528 16.11 -26.37 -18.52
C LEU A 528 15.04 -25.68 -17.66
N THR A 529 14.74 -24.41 -17.94
CA THR A 529 13.73 -23.64 -17.22
C THR A 529 12.31 -24.02 -17.63
N GLU A 530 12.08 -24.23 -18.93
CA GLU A 530 10.73 -24.26 -19.51
C GLU A 530 10.23 -25.65 -19.91
N LYS A 531 8.90 -25.77 -19.91
CA LYS A 531 8.13 -26.79 -20.61
C LYS A 531 7.25 -26.09 -21.64
N PHE A 532 7.70 -26.14 -22.88
CA PHE A 532 7.03 -25.57 -24.03
C PHE A 532 5.81 -26.41 -24.43
N PHE A 533 4.82 -25.77 -25.06
CA PHE A 533 3.52 -26.39 -25.35
C PHE A 533 3.54 -27.34 -26.57
N ASP A 534 4.44 -27.13 -27.53
CA ASP A 534 4.55 -27.94 -28.75
C ASP A 534 6.01 -28.22 -29.11
N ALA A 535 6.45 -29.46 -28.88
CA ALA A 535 7.81 -29.91 -29.16
C ALA A 535 8.18 -29.95 -30.66
N SER A 536 7.23 -29.77 -31.58
CA SER A 536 7.50 -29.70 -33.03
C SER A 536 7.98 -28.31 -33.48
N ILE A 537 7.65 -27.26 -32.72
CA ILE A 537 8.07 -25.89 -33.00
C ILE A 537 9.50 -25.70 -32.49
N ASN A 538 10.40 -25.36 -33.41
CA ASN A 538 11.81 -25.02 -33.15
C ASN A 538 12.50 -25.90 -32.06
N PRO A 539 12.53 -27.24 -32.19
CA PRO A 539 12.97 -28.17 -31.13
C PRO A 539 14.42 -27.99 -30.66
N SER A 540 15.27 -27.33 -31.46
CA SER A 540 16.62 -26.94 -31.02
C SER A 540 16.58 -25.87 -29.92
N GLN A 541 15.53 -25.04 -29.89
CA GLN A 541 15.41 -23.85 -29.05
C GLN A 541 14.60 -24.10 -27.75
N HIS A 542 13.68 -25.05 -27.74
CA HIS A 542 12.70 -25.20 -26.64
C HIS A 542 12.95 -26.34 -25.66
N GLY A 543 12.54 -26.13 -24.42
CA GLY A 543 12.57 -27.13 -23.35
C GLY A 543 11.24 -27.87 -23.22
N GLU A 544 11.27 -29.18 -22.93
CA GLU A 544 10.06 -29.99 -22.75
C GLU A 544 9.80 -30.40 -21.29
N ASN A 545 10.79 -30.24 -20.41
CA ASN A 545 10.85 -30.86 -19.08
C ASN A 545 11.14 -29.87 -17.93
N GLY A 546 11.20 -28.57 -18.21
CA GLY A 546 11.43 -27.54 -17.18
C GLY A 546 10.20 -27.23 -16.33
N SER A 547 10.42 -26.53 -15.22
CA SER A 547 9.37 -26.20 -14.23
C SER A 547 8.37 -25.13 -14.68
N MET A 548 8.71 -24.31 -15.67
CA MET A 548 7.88 -23.20 -16.16
C MET A 548 7.10 -23.63 -17.39
N ILE A 549 5.79 -23.90 -17.25
CA ILE A 549 4.91 -24.26 -18.37
C ILE A 549 4.60 -23.01 -19.19
N ILE A 550 4.82 -23.07 -20.50
CA ILE A 550 4.62 -21.93 -21.41
C ILE A 550 3.35 -22.13 -22.23
N GLN A 551 2.58 -21.06 -22.43
CA GLN A 551 1.38 -21.04 -23.27
C GLN A 551 1.48 -19.92 -24.31
N GLY A 552 0.97 -20.15 -25.52
CA GLY A 552 0.87 -19.14 -26.58
C GLY A 552 -0.56 -18.60 -26.77
N VAL A 553 -0.75 -17.73 -27.76
CA VAL A 553 -2.07 -17.23 -28.17
C VAL A 553 -2.83 -18.27 -28.99
N THR A 554 -2.25 -18.74 -30.09
CA THR A 554 -2.85 -19.74 -31.00
C THR A 554 -3.13 -21.10 -30.33
N PRO A 555 -2.21 -21.71 -29.56
CA PRO A 555 -2.45 -23.00 -28.89
C PRO A 555 -3.59 -22.96 -27.86
N MET A 556 -3.89 -21.77 -27.33
CA MET A 556 -4.98 -21.53 -26.37
C MET A 556 -6.29 -21.11 -27.06
N ASN A 557 -6.37 -21.18 -28.40
CA ASN A 557 -7.54 -20.83 -29.21
C ASN A 557 -8.05 -19.40 -28.94
N ARG A 558 -7.13 -18.45 -28.65
CA ARG A 558 -7.42 -17.03 -28.45
C ARG A 558 -7.31 -16.28 -29.78
N HIS A 559 -8.36 -16.32 -30.59
CA HIS A 559 -8.43 -15.63 -31.88
C HIS A 559 -9.02 -14.23 -31.71
N PHE A 560 -8.20 -13.27 -31.25
CA PHE A 560 -8.63 -11.90 -31.03
C PHE A 560 -9.13 -11.21 -32.32
N PRO A 561 -10.07 -10.25 -32.25
CA PRO A 561 -10.81 -9.80 -33.42
C PRO A 561 -9.97 -8.99 -34.44
N MET A 562 -8.97 -8.21 -34.02
CA MET A 562 -8.12 -7.47 -34.97
C MET A 562 -6.99 -8.34 -35.56
N ARG A 563 -6.79 -9.59 -35.12
CA ARG A 563 -5.60 -10.42 -35.39
C ARG A 563 -5.19 -10.47 -36.86
N GLU A 564 -6.12 -10.80 -37.75
CA GLU A 564 -5.86 -10.90 -39.20
C GLU A 564 -5.48 -9.54 -39.80
N LYS A 565 -6.26 -8.50 -39.50
CA LYS A 565 -6.01 -7.13 -39.97
C LYS A 565 -4.70 -6.56 -39.41
N LEU A 566 -4.32 -6.92 -38.19
CA LEU A 566 -3.06 -6.51 -37.57
C LEU A 566 -1.87 -7.20 -38.24
N ALA A 567 -1.97 -8.50 -38.55
CA ALA A 567 -0.97 -9.22 -39.35
C ALA A 567 -0.80 -8.59 -40.75
N GLU A 568 -1.90 -8.33 -41.47
CA GLU A 568 -1.86 -7.63 -42.77
C GLU A 568 -1.24 -6.22 -42.66
N SER A 569 -1.51 -5.52 -41.56
CA SER A 569 -0.97 -4.17 -41.30
C SER A 569 0.54 -4.20 -41.02
N LEU A 570 1.04 -5.23 -40.33
CA LEU A 570 2.47 -5.45 -40.09
C LEU A 570 3.21 -5.81 -41.38
N GLU A 571 2.65 -6.73 -42.19
CA GLU A 571 3.21 -7.09 -43.50
C GLU A 571 3.22 -5.89 -44.47
N ALA A 572 2.19 -5.03 -44.45
CA ALA A 572 2.16 -3.79 -45.23
C ALA A 572 3.29 -2.81 -44.84
N LEU A 573 3.75 -2.84 -43.59
CA LEU A 573 4.93 -2.11 -43.11
C LEU A 573 6.25 -2.91 -43.22
N ARG A 574 6.22 -4.07 -43.88
CA ARG A 574 7.37 -4.99 -44.08
C ARG A 574 7.89 -5.63 -42.78
N VAL A 575 7.04 -5.76 -41.77
CA VAL A 575 7.31 -6.58 -40.58
C VAL A 575 6.66 -7.93 -40.81
N SER A 576 7.44 -8.92 -41.21
CA SER A 576 6.89 -10.22 -41.62
C SER A 576 6.73 -11.22 -40.48
N ALA A 577 5.84 -12.19 -40.68
CA ALA A 577 5.62 -13.29 -39.75
C ALA A 577 6.92 -14.08 -39.49
N LEU A 578 7.21 -14.35 -38.22
CA LEU A 578 8.29 -15.23 -37.81
C LEU A 578 7.97 -16.69 -38.17
N PRO A 579 8.98 -17.54 -38.46
CA PRO A 579 8.78 -18.96 -38.67
C PRO A 579 8.03 -19.60 -37.49
N GLN A 580 6.90 -20.23 -37.77
CA GLN A 580 6.03 -20.85 -36.76
C GLN A 580 5.47 -19.87 -35.71
N LEU A 581 5.46 -18.56 -36.01
CA LEU A 581 5.07 -17.46 -35.13
C LEU A 581 5.82 -17.43 -33.79
N ASP A 582 7.08 -17.87 -33.78
CA ASP A 582 7.87 -18.01 -32.55
C ASP A 582 9.01 -16.98 -32.45
N ALA A 583 8.84 -16.02 -31.54
CA ALA A 583 9.86 -15.00 -31.21
C ALA A 583 10.98 -15.52 -30.29
N ASN A 584 10.85 -16.73 -29.72
CA ASN A 584 11.81 -17.27 -28.76
C ASN A 584 12.88 -18.18 -29.40
N ALA A 585 12.91 -18.26 -30.73
CA ALA A 585 13.90 -18.98 -31.53
C ALA A 585 15.21 -18.22 -31.80
N GLY A 586 15.59 -17.28 -30.92
CA GLY A 586 16.89 -16.59 -30.95
C GLY A 586 16.99 -15.37 -31.87
N ASN A 587 16.06 -15.18 -32.81
CA ASN A 587 15.90 -13.93 -33.56
C ASN A 587 14.42 -13.49 -33.54
N PRO A 588 14.05 -12.47 -32.74
CA PRO A 588 12.68 -11.99 -32.62
C PRO A 588 12.27 -10.93 -33.66
N ILE A 589 13.13 -10.58 -34.64
CA ILE A 589 12.83 -9.53 -35.65
C ILE A 589 11.76 -10.02 -36.64
N GLY A 590 10.58 -9.40 -36.61
CA GLY A 590 9.35 -9.86 -37.26
C GLY A 590 8.17 -9.80 -36.28
N TYR A 591 7.10 -10.54 -36.54
CA TYR A 591 6.03 -10.74 -35.55
C TYR A 591 5.73 -12.22 -35.27
N GLY A 592 5.45 -12.52 -34.00
CA GLY A 592 5.10 -13.86 -33.53
C GLY A 592 4.07 -13.80 -32.40
N ASP A 593 3.51 -14.94 -32.01
CA ASP A 593 2.54 -15.03 -30.92
C ASP A 593 3.16 -14.60 -29.59
N LEU A 594 2.41 -13.83 -28.80
CA LEU A 594 2.79 -13.63 -27.41
C LEU A 594 2.78 -14.96 -26.66
N GLN A 595 3.89 -15.26 -25.99
CA GLN A 595 4.04 -16.41 -25.11
C GLN A 595 4.01 -15.95 -23.65
N GLU A 596 3.44 -16.76 -22.76
CA GLU A 596 3.18 -16.41 -21.36
C GLU A 596 3.52 -17.58 -20.41
N ASN A 597 4.03 -17.29 -19.21
CA ASN A 597 4.22 -18.30 -18.16
C ASN A 597 2.95 -18.50 -17.31
N ARG A 598 1.83 -18.80 -17.97
CA ARG A 598 0.53 -19.10 -17.33
C ARG A 598 0.12 -20.55 -17.54
N VAL A 599 -0.66 -21.07 -16.59
CA VAL A 599 -1.31 -22.38 -16.67
C VAL A 599 -2.79 -22.18 -16.36
N GLN A 600 -3.66 -22.28 -17.36
CA GLN A 600 -5.11 -22.05 -17.22
C GLN A 600 -5.43 -20.69 -16.57
N GLY A 601 -4.76 -19.62 -17.02
CA GLY A 601 -4.85 -18.28 -16.39
C GLY A 601 -3.86 -18.07 -15.25
N ARG A 602 -3.57 -19.11 -14.46
CA ARG A 602 -2.73 -19.01 -13.26
C ARG A 602 -1.27 -18.72 -13.62
N ARG A 603 -0.79 -17.56 -13.20
CA ARG A 603 0.62 -17.11 -13.18
C ARG A 603 1.48 -18.11 -12.40
N GLN A 604 2.65 -18.42 -12.93
CA GLN A 604 3.66 -19.22 -12.23
C GLN A 604 4.68 -18.30 -11.55
N LEU A 605 4.64 -18.24 -10.22
CA LEU A 605 5.64 -17.55 -9.40
C LEU A 605 6.90 -18.41 -9.27
N SER A 606 8.08 -17.79 -9.23
CA SER A 606 9.35 -18.55 -9.13
C SER A 606 9.42 -19.42 -7.88
N SER A 607 8.85 -18.95 -6.77
CA SER A 607 8.79 -19.65 -5.49
C SER A 607 7.73 -20.76 -5.43
N GLU A 608 6.86 -20.86 -6.44
CA GLU A 608 5.94 -22.01 -6.63
C GLU A 608 6.54 -23.02 -7.61
N SER A 609 7.06 -22.57 -8.75
CA SER A 609 7.70 -23.45 -9.76
C SER A 609 9.07 -23.99 -9.33
N PHE A 610 9.73 -23.35 -8.36
CA PHE A 610 10.93 -23.83 -7.70
C PHE A 610 10.70 -23.87 -6.17
N PRO A 611 10.01 -24.92 -5.65
CA PRO A 611 9.68 -25.02 -4.24
C PRO A 611 10.90 -24.94 -3.32
N LEU A 612 10.72 -24.33 -2.15
CA LEU A 612 11.78 -24.09 -1.17
C LEU A 612 11.81 -25.14 -0.05
N ASP A 613 11.42 -26.38 -0.36
CA ASP A 613 11.38 -27.49 0.58
C ASP A 613 12.77 -27.78 1.17
N GLY A 614 12.90 -27.72 2.49
CA GLY A 614 14.17 -27.89 3.20
C GLY A 614 15.05 -26.63 3.29
N VAL A 615 14.67 -25.52 2.64
CA VAL A 615 15.27 -24.19 2.83
C VAL A 615 14.61 -23.51 4.04
N THR A 616 15.39 -22.82 4.86
CA THR A 616 14.81 -21.95 5.90
C THR A 616 14.44 -20.62 5.25
N VAL A 617 13.14 -20.29 5.21
CA VAL A 617 12.63 -19.05 4.62
C VAL A 617 12.15 -18.12 5.75
N ILE A 618 12.60 -16.86 5.73
CA ILE A 618 12.10 -15.80 6.61
C ILE A 618 11.56 -14.67 5.72
N THR A 619 10.28 -14.33 5.87
CA THR A 619 9.61 -13.24 5.14
C THR A 619 9.36 -12.02 6.04
N ASN A 620 8.85 -10.94 5.46
CA ASN A 620 8.58 -9.66 6.15
C ASN A 620 9.79 -9.09 6.91
N THR A 621 11.00 -9.34 6.39
CA THR A 621 12.26 -9.15 7.11
C THR A 621 13.31 -8.47 6.22
N MET A 622 13.66 -7.23 6.56
CA MET A 622 14.69 -6.48 5.85
C MET A 622 16.10 -6.91 6.29
N VAL A 623 16.99 -7.16 5.31
CA VAL A 623 18.44 -7.27 5.53
C VAL A 623 19.03 -5.87 5.58
N GLU A 624 19.74 -5.53 6.66
CA GLU A 624 20.31 -4.20 6.91
C GLU A 624 21.66 -4.01 6.21
N ASN A 625 22.59 -4.95 6.41
CA ASN A 625 23.91 -4.96 5.80
C ASN A 625 24.54 -6.36 5.79
N ILE A 626 25.63 -6.48 5.02
CA ILE A 626 26.50 -7.64 4.96
C ILE A 626 27.57 -7.51 6.03
N LEU A 627 27.66 -8.53 6.89
CA LEU A 627 28.73 -8.64 7.87
C LEU A 627 30.02 -9.00 7.14
N VAL A 628 31.03 -8.15 7.22
CA VAL A 628 32.32 -8.33 6.57
C VAL A 628 33.46 -8.17 7.56
N SER A 629 34.57 -8.88 7.33
CA SER A 629 35.80 -8.76 8.13
C SER A 629 37.02 -8.68 7.24
N LYS A 630 37.98 -7.81 7.57
CA LYS A 630 39.30 -7.77 6.93
C LYS A 630 40.27 -8.69 7.66
N SER A 631 41.08 -9.45 6.92
CA SER A 631 42.16 -10.24 7.53
C SER A 631 43.33 -9.31 7.87
N PRO A 632 43.98 -9.41 9.06
CA PRO A 632 45.15 -8.59 9.38
C PRO A 632 46.31 -8.71 8.38
N ASN A 633 46.37 -9.84 7.66
CA ASN A 633 47.46 -10.18 6.74
C ASN A 633 47.03 -10.16 5.25
N SER A 634 45.84 -9.62 4.92
CA SER A 634 45.38 -9.52 3.53
C SER A 634 44.60 -8.23 3.29
N THR A 635 44.70 -7.70 2.06
CA THR A 635 43.80 -6.64 1.59
C THR A 635 42.38 -7.15 1.36
N ALA A 636 42.21 -8.47 1.14
CA ALA A 636 40.93 -9.11 0.89
C ALA A 636 39.99 -9.02 2.10
N ILE A 637 38.75 -8.67 1.81
CA ILE A 637 37.64 -8.68 2.75
C ILE A 637 36.94 -10.03 2.64
N THR A 638 36.42 -10.58 3.74
CA THR A 638 35.60 -11.79 3.70
C THR A 638 34.20 -11.50 4.22
N ALA A 639 33.17 -11.87 3.46
CA ALA A 639 31.80 -11.89 3.95
C ALA A 639 31.63 -12.99 5.02
N LYS A 640 31.07 -12.62 6.15
CA LYS A 640 30.79 -13.48 7.30
C LYS A 640 29.31 -13.73 7.50
N GLY A 641 28.43 -12.97 6.86
CA GLY A 641 27.00 -13.15 6.99
C GLY A 641 26.19 -11.89 6.71
N ILE A 642 25.05 -11.77 7.37
CA ILE A 642 24.14 -10.64 7.25
C ILE A 642 23.67 -10.19 8.64
N ARG A 643 23.35 -8.90 8.76
CA ARG A 643 22.55 -8.35 9.85
C ARG A 643 21.15 -8.03 9.34
N LEU A 644 20.14 -8.37 10.12
CA LEU A 644 18.75 -7.95 9.89
C LEU A 644 18.47 -6.61 10.56
N GLN A 645 17.49 -5.87 10.08
CA GLN A 645 17.04 -4.59 10.64
C GLN A 645 16.72 -4.64 12.16
N ASN A 646 16.32 -5.80 12.68
CA ASN A 646 16.07 -5.99 14.11
C ASN A 646 17.36 -6.26 14.94
N GLY A 647 18.54 -6.07 14.36
CA GLY A 647 19.84 -6.34 14.97
C GLY A 647 20.26 -7.81 14.97
N THR A 648 19.43 -8.75 14.49
CA THR A 648 19.79 -10.17 14.47
C THR A 648 20.88 -10.44 13.45
N GLU A 649 22.01 -10.98 13.92
CA GLU A 649 23.10 -11.43 13.06
C GLU A 649 23.00 -12.91 12.74
N TYR A 650 23.24 -13.25 11.48
CA TYR A 650 23.40 -14.63 11.04
C TYR A 650 24.74 -14.79 10.31
N HIS A 651 25.51 -15.85 10.60
CA HIS A 651 26.82 -16.11 9.98
C HIS A 651 26.82 -17.24 8.93
N SER A 652 27.47 -17.04 7.79
CA SER A 652 27.51 -17.96 6.62
C SER A 652 28.93 -18.15 6.08
N ARG A 653 29.11 -19.17 5.23
CA ARG A 653 30.35 -19.36 4.44
C ARG A 653 30.24 -18.70 3.06
N LYS A 654 29.04 -18.63 2.50
CA LYS A 654 28.72 -17.90 1.26
C LYS A 654 27.49 -17.04 1.50
N THR A 655 27.49 -15.83 0.95
CA THR A 655 26.35 -14.92 0.93
C THR A 655 26.12 -14.52 -0.52
N ILE A 656 24.88 -14.60 -0.99
CA ILE A 656 24.48 -14.31 -2.36
C ILE A 656 23.43 -13.20 -2.28
N LEU A 657 23.67 -12.09 -2.98
CA LEU A 657 22.71 -11.01 -3.09
C LEU A 657 21.81 -11.28 -4.30
N SER A 658 20.50 -11.22 -4.08
CA SER A 658 19.47 -11.38 -5.12
C SER A 658 18.33 -10.39 -4.87
N ALA A 659 18.68 -9.15 -4.47
CA ALA A 659 17.74 -8.10 -4.06
C ALA A 659 17.26 -7.24 -5.25
N GLY A 660 17.74 -7.53 -6.46
CA GLY A 660 17.39 -6.83 -7.69
C GLY A 660 18.18 -5.54 -7.88
N ALA A 661 18.17 -5.01 -9.11
CA ALA A 661 18.98 -3.87 -9.51
C ALA A 661 18.83 -2.60 -8.66
N TYR A 662 17.72 -2.40 -7.96
CA TYR A 662 17.56 -1.27 -7.04
C TYR A 662 18.19 -1.50 -5.65
N ARG A 663 17.94 -2.66 -5.01
CA ARG A 663 18.39 -2.88 -3.61
C ARG A 663 19.75 -3.56 -3.48
N THR A 664 20.22 -4.31 -4.48
CA THR A 664 21.55 -4.89 -4.46
C THR A 664 22.68 -3.85 -4.35
N PRO A 665 22.75 -2.77 -5.17
CA PRO A 665 23.76 -1.72 -4.99
C PRO A 665 23.60 -0.99 -3.64
N GLN A 666 22.37 -0.66 -3.23
CA GLN A 666 22.09 -0.07 -1.92
C GLN A 666 22.65 -0.92 -0.78
N LEU A 667 22.40 -2.23 -0.80
CA LEU A 667 22.87 -3.15 0.25
C LEU A 667 24.39 -3.29 0.27
N LEU A 668 25.07 -3.24 -0.89
CA LEU A 668 26.53 -3.16 -0.96
C LEU A 668 27.03 -1.86 -0.31
N MET A 669 26.45 -0.71 -0.68
CA MET A 669 26.82 0.59 -0.12
C MET A 669 26.61 0.66 1.41
N LEU A 670 25.43 0.25 1.91
CA LEU A 670 25.14 0.15 3.35
C LEU A 670 26.07 -0.83 4.09
N SER A 671 26.74 -1.74 3.38
CA SER A 671 27.75 -2.63 3.94
C SER A 671 29.16 -2.02 4.00
N GLY A 672 29.36 -0.84 3.42
CA GLY A 672 30.66 -0.19 3.26
C GLY A 672 31.43 -0.62 2.00
N ILE A 673 30.72 -1.11 0.97
CA ILE A 673 31.26 -1.54 -0.34
C ILE A 673 30.63 -0.67 -1.43
N GLY A 674 31.35 0.31 -1.95
CA GLY A 674 30.81 1.25 -2.93
C GLY A 674 31.69 2.50 -3.10
N PRO A 675 31.19 3.55 -3.77
CA PRO A 675 31.97 4.76 -4.02
C PRO A 675 32.37 5.47 -2.71
N ALA A 676 33.67 5.59 -2.43
CA ALA A 676 34.16 6.09 -1.14
C ALA A 676 33.65 7.49 -0.78
N ASN A 677 33.41 8.36 -1.77
CA ASN A 677 32.80 9.69 -1.57
C ASN A 677 31.36 9.58 -1.03
N VAL A 678 30.51 8.80 -1.70
CA VAL A 678 29.10 8.60 -1.32
C VAL A 678 28.99 7.96 0.07
N LEU A 679 29.83 6.97 0.36
CA LEU A 679 29.87 6.33 1.67
C LEU A 679 30.27 7.32 2.78
N THR A 680 31.31 8.12 2.54
CA THR A 680 31.80 9.12 3.51
C THR A 680 30.76 10.21 3.78
N GLU A 681 30.08 10.69 2.74
CA GLU A 681 29.00 11.69 2.83
C GLU A 681 27.85 11.21 3.75
N HIS A 682 27.49 9.93 3.67
CA HIS A 682 26.44 9.32 4.48
C HIS A 682 26.94 8.78 5.83
N GLY A 683 28.20 9.03 6.21
CA GLY A 683 28.78 8.59 7.49
C GLY A 683 29.04 7.08 7.58
N ILE A 684 29.12 6.38 6.45
CA ILE A 684 29.36 4.93 6.37
C ILE A 684 30.88 4.66 6.29
N GLU A 685 31.36 3.71 7.09
CA GLU A 685 32.76 3.26 7.01
C GLU A 685 33.08 2.68 5.62
N VAL A 686 34.03 3.29 4.90
CA VAL A 686 34.55 2.77 3.64
C VAL A 686 35.42 1.54 3.91
N LYS A 687 34.87 0.35 3.66
CA LYS A 687 35.59 -0.93 3.82
C LYS A 687 36.24 -1.34 2.50
N LEU A 688 35.53 -1.14 1.40
CA LEU A 688 36.03 -1.27 0.02
C LEU A 688 35.51 -0.11 -0.82
N ASP A 689 36.43 0.68 -1.37
CA ASP A 689 36.11 1.63 -2.44
C ASP A 689 35.84 0.84 -3.73
N GLN A 690 34.62 0.96 -4.25
CA GLN A 690 34.16 0.33 -5.48
C GLN A 690 33.24 1.30 -6.23
N PRO A 691 33.80 2.22 -7.03
CA PRO A 691 33.04 3.31 -7.66
C PRO A 691 31.99 2.84 -8.66
N GLU A 692 32.13 1.62 -9.19
CA GLU A 692 31.18 1.01 -10.14
C GLU A 692 29.88 0.51 -9.48
N VAL A 693 29.81 0.41 -8.15
CA VAL A 693 28.57 0.00 -7.46
C VAL A 693 27.51 1.08 -7.65
N GLY A 694 26.35 0.67 -8.15
CA GLY A 694 25.24 1.55 -8.47
C GLY A 694 25.36 2.24 -9.84
N GLN A 695 26.46 2.09 -10.57
CA GLN A 695 26.64 2.69 -11.91
C GLN A 695 26.10 1.78 -13.01
N ASN A 696 26.12 2.23 -14.27
CA ASN A 696 25.68 1.45 -15.44
C ASN A 696 24.21 1.00 -15.35
N MET A 697 23.35 1.72 -14.63
CA MET A 697 21.93 1.41 -14.61
C MET A 697 21.36 1.57 -16.02
N HIS A 698 20.65 0.54 -16.47
CA HIS A 698 19.86 0.56 -17.70
C HIS A 698 18.49 -0.06 -17.46
N ASP A 699 17.50 0.39 -18.21
CA ASP A 699 16.11 -0.06 -18.18
C ASP A 699 15.46 0.28 -19.53
N HIS A 700 14.55 -0.58 -19.99
CA HIS A 700 13.92 -0.40 -21.30
C HIS A 700 12.88 0.72 -21.24
N ILE A 701 12.82 1.53 -22.29
CA ILE A 701 11.98 2.74 -22.32
C ILE A 701 10.60 2.38 -22.87
N LEU A 702 9.60 2.38 -22.00
CA LEU A 702 8.21 2.13 -22.34
C LEU A 702 7.52 3.41 -22.84
N MET A 703 6.78 3.29 -23.93
CA MET A 703 6.08 4.35 -24.64
C MET A 703 4.62 3.92 -24.88
N PRO A 704 3.71 4.15 -23.92
CA PRO A 704 2.29 3.84 -24.06
C PRO A 704 1.59 4.91 -24.89
N THR A 705 0.78 4.50 -25.88
CA THR A 705 -0.11 5.39 -26.65
C THR A 705 -1.51 4.80 -26.75
N ALA A 706 -2.54 5.63 -26.52
CA ALA A 706 -3.94 5.23 -26.61
C ALA A 706 -4.50 5.53 -28.00
N TRP A 707 -5.30 4.64 -28.57
CA TRP A 707 -5.81 4.73 -29.94
C TRP A 707 -7.32 4.53 -29.98
N LYS A 708 -8.02 5.47 -30.61
CA LYS A 708 -9.48 5.48 -30.71
C LYS A 708 -9.97 4.38 -31.63
N VAL A 709 -10.98 3.61 -31.20
CA VAL A 709 -11.73 2.71 -32.07
C VAL A 709 -12.78 3.52 -32.86
N ARG A 710 -12.79 3.37 -34.18
CA ARG A 710 -13.66 4.11 -35.11
C ARG A 710 -15.13 3.86 -34.85
N ASN A 711 -15.50 2.60 -34.62
CA ASN A 711 -16.84 2.18 -34.26
C ASN A 711 -16.79 1.18 -33.08
N PRO A 712 -16.97 1.64 -31.82
CA PRO A 712 -16.92 0.77 -30.65
C PRO A 712 -17.96 -0.35 -30.67
N SER A 713 -19.11 -0.14 -31.34
CA SER A 713 -20.19 -1.15 -31.47
C SER A 713 -19.82 -2.39 -32.29
N GLU A 714 -18.74 -2.33 -33.08
CA GLU A 714 -18.20 -3.49 -33.81
C GLU A 714 -17.40 -4.44 -32.90
N GLY A 715 -17.14 -4.04 -31.65
CA GLY A 715 -16.64 -4.95 -30.63
C GLY A 715 -15.13 -5.22 -30.71
N TRP A 716 -14.34 -4.26 -31.19
CA TRP A 716 -12.91 -4.45 -31.45
C TRP A 716 -12.03 -4.49 -30.19
N ALA A 717 -12.43 -3.87 -29.08
CA ALA A 717 -11.68 -3.80 -27.82
C ALA A 717 -12.28 -4.73 -26.74
N TYR A 718 -11.49 -5.12 -25.74
CA TYR A 718 -11.87 -6.13 -24.73
C TYR A 718 -13.07 -5.72 -23.87
N GLU A 719 -13.13 -4.44 -23.49
CA GLU A 719 -14.21 -3.85 -22.68
C GLU A 719 -15.51 -3.60 -23.48
N SER A 720 -15.57 -4.00 -24.75
CA SER A 720 -16.76 -3.89 -25.59
C SER A 720 -17.77 -5.03 -25.37
N ASP A 721 -18.96 -4.90 -25.97
CA ASP A 721 -20.01 -5.90 -25.88
C ASP A 721 -19.78 -7.21 -26.66
N ASN A 722 -18.64 -7.35 -27.35
CA ASN A 722 -18.33 -8.49 -28.21
C ASN A 722 -18.48 -9.83 -27.47
N PRO A 723 -19.38 -10.73 -27.91
CA PRO A 723 -19.58 -12.04 -27.29
C PRO A 723 -18.30 -12.88 -27.19
N LEU A 724 -17.35 -12.68 -28.10
CA LEU A 724 -16.06 -13.37 -28.13
C LEU A 724 -15.29 -13.18 -26.82
N PHE A 725 -15.21 -11.95 -26.30
CA PHE A 725 -14.49 -11.64 -25.05
C PHE A 725 -15.18 -12.17 -23.80
N LYS A 726 -16.44 -12.60 -23.92
CA LYS A 726 -17.20 -13.26 -22.84
C LYS A 726 -16.88 -14.77 -22.76
N GLU A 727 -16.11 -15.32 -23.71
CA GLU A 727 -15.63 -16.71 -23.66
C GLU A 727 -14.46 -16.87 -22.66
N PRO A 728 -14.41 -17.97 -21.87
CA PRO A 728 -13.48 -18.10 -20.75
C PRO A 728 -11.99 -17.94 -21.11
N GLN A 729 -11.56 -18.39 -22.31
CA GLN A 729 -10.15 -18.37 -22.70
C GLN A 729 -9.56 -16.95 -22.81
N TYR A 730 -10.37 -15.93 -23.10
CA TYR A 730 -9.88 -14.55 -23.10
C TYR A 730 -9.57 -14.04 -21.69
N GLY A 731 -10.21 -14.60 -20.66
CA GLY A 731 -9.86 -14.38 -19.26
C GLY A 731 -8.52 -15.01 -18.82
N LEU A 732 -7.91 -15.91 -19.61
CA LEU A 732 -6.77 -16.74 -19.17
C LEU A 732 -5.38 -16.16 -19.47
N GLY A 733 -5.27 -14.92 -19.92
CA GLY A 733 -3.97 -14.30 -20.18
C GLY A 733 -4.04 -12.83 -20.57
N ASN A 734 -2.91 -12.31 -21.05
CA ASN A 734 -2.83 -10.98 -21.65
C ASN A 734 -3.78 -10.87 -22.85
N LYS A 735 -4.29 -9.65 -23.09
CA LYS A 735 -5.15 -9.34 -24.24
C LYS A 735 -4.30 -8.77 -25.37
N ILE A 736 -3.40 -9.60 -25.89
CA ILE A 736 -2.40 -9.27 -26.92
C ILE A 736 -2.33 -10.46 -27.88
N ASP A 737 -2.30 -10.20 -29.18
CA ASP A 737 -2.02 -11.22 -30.21
C ASP A 737 -0.53 -11.50 -30.35
N PHE A 738 0.19 -10.45 -30.77
CA PHE A 738 1.52 -10.56 -31.31
C PHE A 738 2.51 -9.71 -30.52
N LEU A 739 3.72 -10.24 -30.41
CA LEU A 739 4.93 -9.48 -30.17
C LEU A 739 5.53 -9.14 -31.54
N ALA A 740 5.54 -7.86 -31.91
CA ALA A 740 6.12 -7.39 -33.16
C ALA A 740 7.41 -6.60 -32.88
N THR A 741 8.56 -7.11 -33.34
CA THR A 741 9.88 -6.53 -33.02
C THR A 741 10.58 -6.06 -34.28
N VAL A 742 11.13 -4.84 -34.24
CA VAL A 742 11.73 -4.17 -35.39
C VAL A 742 13.16 -3.69 -35.11
N THR A 743 13.92 -3.52 -36.19
CA THR A 743 15.25 -2.88 -36.17
C THR A 743 15.16 -1.41 -36.55
N LEU A 744 16.11 -0.60 -36.12
CA LEU A 744 16.19 0.81 -36.50
C LEU A 744 16.80 1.00 -37.90
N PRO A 745 16.40 2.05 -38.65
CA PRO A 745 17.05 2.41 -39.91
C PRO A 745 18.53 2.79 -39.68
N LYS A 746 19.45 2.05 -40.32
CA LYS A 746 20.90 2.17 -40.06
C LYS A 746 21.48 3.56 -40.33
N GLU A 747 20.94 4.31 -41.30
CA GLU A 747 21.42 5.67 -41.61
C GLU A 747 21.14 6.65 -40.46
N GLY A 748 19.91 6.67 -39.95
CA GLY A 748 19.54 7.51 -38.82
C GLY A 748 20.18 7.06 -37.51
N LEU A 749 20.34 5.74 -37.31
CA LEU A 749 21.06 5.20 -36.17
C LEU A 749 22.55 5.59 -36.19
N ALA A 750 23.21 5.51 -37.36
CA ALA A 750 24.59 5.94 -37.51
C ALA A 750 24.78 7.45 -37.29
N ALA A 751 23.80 8.27 -37.72
CA ALA A 751 23.80 9.71 -37.43
C ALA A 751 23.63 10.01 -35.93
N ALA A 752 22.76 9.26 -35.23
CA ALA A 752 22.57 9.39 -33.79
C ALA A 752 23.82 8.97 -32.99
N ILE A 753 24.46 7.85 -33.34
CA ILE A 753 25.74 7.44 -32.74
C ILE A 753 26.81 8.52 -32.99
N ALA A 754 26.83 9.15 -34.16
CA ALA A 754 27.78 10.22 -34.46
C ALA A 754 27.54 11.52 -33.65
N GLU A 755 26.30 11.79 -33.23
CA GLU A 755 25.97 12.87 -32.29
C GLU A 755 26.50 12.55 -30.88
N ASP A 756 26.31 11.31 -30.40
CA ASP A 756 26.72 10.88 -29.06
C ASP A 756 28.24 10.69 -28.92
N GLU A 757 28.91 10.07 -29.91
CA GLU A 757 30.36 9.80 -29.89
C GLU A 757 31.20 10.97 -30.46
N GLY A 758 30.56 11.95 -31.11
CA GLY A 758 31.23 13.08 -31.77
C GLY A 758 32.04 12.72 -33.02
N VAL A 759 31.99 11.46 -33.47
CA VAL A 759 32.68 10.93 -34.66
C VAL A 759 31.76 9.98 -35.42
N ALA A 760 31.90 9.89 -36.74
CA ALA A 760 31.12 8.93 -37.52
C ALA A 760 31.45 7.50 -37.09
N PRO A 761 30.44 6.66 -36.76
CA PRO A 761 30.69 5.30 -36.30
C PRO A 761 31.30 4.44 -37.40
N ASN A 762 32.16 3.51 -36.99
CA ASN A 762 32.68 2.50 -37.90
C ASN A 762 31.62 1.40 -38.16
N PRO A 763 31.67 0.66 -39.28
CA PRO A 763 30.70 -0.42 -39.56
C PRO A 763 30.71 -1.59 -38.57
N GLU A 764 31.78 -1.75 -37.79
CA GLU A 764 31.92 -2.78 -36.75
C GLU A 764 31.33 -2.35 -35.40
N HIS A 765 30.74 -1.15 -35.30
CA HIS A 765 30.11 -0.65 -34.08
C HIS A 765 29.01 -1.62 -33.59
N PRO A 766 28.92 -1.94 -32.28
CA PRO A 766 27.98 -2.94 -31.75
C PRO A 766 26.49 -2.73 -32.10
N LEU A 767 26.08 -1.49 -32.40
CA LEU A 767 24.72 -1.16 -32.82
C LEU A 767 24.49 -1.23 -34.35
N LEU A 768 25.56 -1.36 -35.15
CA LEU A 768 25.50 -1.34 -36.62
C LEU A 768 25.95 -2.65 -37.28
N ARG A 769 26.95 -3.34 -36.70
CA ARG A 769 27.61 -4.55 -37.26
C ARG A 769 26.61 -5.65 -37.61
N GLN A 770 25.59 -5.81 -36.79
CA GLN A 770 24.55 -6.84 -36.93
C GLN A 770 23.18 -6.22 -36.69
N ASP A 771 22.15 -6.77 -37.32
CA ASP A 771 20.78 -6.33 -37.07
C ASP A 771 20.35 -6.83 -35.68
N ARG A 772 19.66 -5.96 -34.92
CA ARG A 772 19.19 -6.26 -33.56
C ARG A 772 17.72 -5.86 -33.43
N ALA A 773 17.03 -6.50 -32.50
CA ALA A 773 15.68 -6.16 -32.11
C ALA A 773 15.70 -4.91 -31.21
N HIS A 774 15.55 -3.73 -31.83
CA HIS A 774 15.68 -2.44 -31.14
C HIS A 774 14.39 -2.02 -30.43
N ILE A 775 13.24 -2.27 -31.04
CA ILE A 775 11.93 -1.84 -30.53
C ILE A 775 10.95 -3.01 -30.60
N SER A 776 10.20 -3.24 -29.54
CA SER A 776 9.06 -4.16 -29.48
C SER A 776 7.74 -3.39 -29.40
N HIS A 777 6.76 -3.76 -30.21
CA HIS A 777 5.41 -3.21 -30.26
C HIS A 777 4.40 -4.30 -29.89
N THR A 778 3.46 -3.97 -28.99
CA THR A 778 2.33 -4.85 -28.63
C THR A 778 1.02 -4.07 -28.57
N LEU A 779 0.04 -4.47 -29.37
CA LEU A 779 -1.32 -3.94 -29.29
C LEU A 779 -2.08 -4.68 -28.19
N GLN A 780 -2.43 -3.96 -27.12
CA GLN A 780 -3.32 -4.40 -26.06
C GLN A 780 -4.76 -4.03 -26.40
N TYR A 781 -5.61 -5.04 -26.43
CA TYR A 781 -7.05 -4.89 -26.65
C TYR A 781 -7.79 -4.22 -25.48
N ASN A 782 -7.12 -3.98 -24.36
CA ASN A 782 -7.73 -3.55 -23.09
C ASN A 782 -6.98 -2.36 -22.47
N GLY A 783 -7.58 -1.70 -21.48
CA GLY A 783 -6.89 -0.77 -20.59
C GLY A 783 -6.69 0.68 -21.10
N ALA A 784 -7.11 1.00 -22.32
CA ALA A 784 -7.17 2.40 -22.81
C ALA A 784 -8.53 3.08 -22.57
N SER A 785 -9.59 2.30 -22.34
CA SER A 785 -10.95 2.77 -22.12
C SER A 785 -11.74 1.77 -21.26
N THR A 786 -12.86 2.21 -20.67
CA THR A 786 -13.74 1.33 -19.86
C THR A 786 -14.99 0.86 -20.61
N ASP A 787 -15.18 1.33 -21.85
CA ASP A 787 -16.35 1.11 -22.71
C ASP A 787 -15.97 0.48 -24.08
N GLY A 788 -14.70 0.11 -24.25
CA GLY A 788 -14.16 -0.41 -25.50
C GLY A 788 -14.00 0.63 -26.61
N SER A 789 -14.06 1.93 -26.29
CA SER A 789 -13.86 3.02 -27.27
C SER A 789 -12.41 3.26 -27.69
N ALA A 790 -11.43 2.64 -27.01
CA ALA A 790 -10.02 2.74 -27.32
C ALA A 790 -9.23 1.46 -26.99
N VAL A 791 -8.13 1.26 -27.70
CA VAL A 791 -7.09 0.23 -27.45
C VAL A 791 -5.74 0.88 -27.11
N LEU A 792 -4.82 0.12 -26.51
CA LEU A 792 -3.52 0.61 -26.06
C LEU A 792 -2.40 0.00 -26.91
N MET A 793 -1.50 0.82 -27.44
CA MET A 793 -0.24 0.37 -28.02
C MET A 793 0.86 0.57 -26.99
N LEU A 794 1.60 -0.49 -26.68
CA LEU A 794 2.84 -0.42 -25.90
C LEU A 794 4.04 -0.63 -26.82
N SER A 795 4.85 0.41 -26.95
CA SER A 795 6.11 0.38 -27.67
C SER A 795 7.26 0.45 -26.67
N ILE A 796 8.24 -0.43 -26.79
CA ILE A 796 9.35 -0.58 -25.84
C ILE A 796 10.65 -0.49 -26.61
N VAL A 797 11.48 0.53 -26.33
CA VAL A 797 12.88 0.55 -26.78
C VAL A 797 13.66 -0.39 -25.88
N LEU A 798 14.17 -1.47 -26.46
CA LEU A 798 14.83 -2.57 -25.76
C LEU A 798 16.35 -2.41 -25.70
N ILE A 799 16.93 -1.77 -26.73
CA ILE A 799 18.38 -1.50 -26.79
C ILE A 799 18.59 -0.02 -26.45
N ASP A 800 18.61 0.27 -25.16
CA ASP A 800 18.88 1.59 -24.62
C ASP A 800 20.40 1.83 -24.44
N THR A 801 20.80 3.10 -24.59
CA THR A 801 22.18 3.58 -24.51
C THR A 801 22.40 4.61 -23.40
N SER A 802 21.33 5.26 -22.92
CA SER A 802 21.38 6.06 -21.68
C SER A 802 21.87 5.20 -20.52
N ARG A 803 22.79 5.71 -19.72
CA ARG A 803 23.22 5.05 -18.49
C ARG A 803 22.96 5.96 -17.30
N GLY A 804 22.31 5.36 -16.30
CA GLY A 804 21.92 5.99 -15.06
C GLY A 804 22.68 5.43 -13.86
N SER A 805 22.20 5.74 -12.66
CA SER A 805 22.73 5.23 -11.41
C SER A 805 21.67 4.93 -10.34
N VAL A 806 22.05 4.10 -9.36
CA VAL A 806 21.29 3.82 -8.15
C VAL A 806 22.16 4.12 -6.94
N GLY A 807 21.79 5.13 -6.16
CA GLY A 807 22.47 5.60 -4.96
C GLY A 807 21.72 5.31 -3.66
N ILE A 808 22.24 5.88 -2.57
CA ILE A 808 21.60 5.91 -1.25
C ILE A 808 21.25 7.36 -0.87
N SER A 809 20.20 7.55 -0.08
CA SER A 809 19.78 8.84 0.48
C SER A 809 20.14 8.99 1.96
N SER A 810 20.47 7.89 2.64
CA SER A 810 20.81 7.82 4.06
C SER A 810 21.55 6.51 4.36
N ALA A 811 22.04 6.36 5.59
CA ALA A 811 22.58 5.09 6.10
C ALA A 811 21.48 4.12 6.61
N ASN A 812 20.19 4.43 6.43
CA ASN A 812 19.07 3.64 6.91
C ASN A 812 18.45 2.80 5.78
N VAL A 813 18.38 1.48 5.99
CA VAL A 813 17.91 0.51 4.98
C VAL A 813 16.40 0.61 4.66
N THR A 814 15.59 1.21 5.53
CA THR A 814 14.17 1.43 5.23
C THR A 814 13.97 2.44 4.11
N ASP A 815 14.90 3.36 3.97
CA ASP A 815 14.77 4.48 3.05
C ASP A 815 14.98 3.95 1.62
N PRO A 816 14.18 4.42 0.64
CA PRO A 816 14.28 3.93 -0.72
C PRO A 816 15.63 4.31 -1.35
N PRO A 817 16.18 3.49 -2.24
CA PRO A 817 17.36 3.87 -3.02
C PRO A 817 17.05 5.09 -3.89
N VAL A 818 18.08 5.91 -4.16
CA VAL A 818 17.97 7.04 -5.09
C VAL A 818 18.13 6.50 -6.50
N ILE A 819 17.06 6.47 -7.28
CA ILE A 819 17.05 5.87 -8.62
C ILE A 819 17.09 6.98 -9.67
N ASP A 820 18.11 6.99 -10.51
CA ASP A 820 18.24 7.90 -11.66
C ASP A 820 18.52 7.10 -12.94
N PRO A 821 17.48 6.73 -13.73
CA PRO A 821 17.67 6.01 -15.00
C PRO A 821 18.32 6.85 -16.10
N ASN A 822 18.32 8.18 -15.96
CA ASN A 822 18.84 9.14 -16.95
C ASN A 822 18.24 8.95 -18.37
N TYR A 823 16.94 8.69 -18.45
CA TYR A 823 16.24 8.39 -19.71
C TYR A 823 16.46 9.49 -20.78
N LEU A 824 16.53 9.08 -22.06
CA LEU A 824 16.66 9.94 -23.25
C LEU A 824 17.88 10.88 -23.26
N SER A 825 18.92 10.58 -22.47
CA SER A 825 20.14 11.38 -22.40
C SER A 825 20.97 11.31 -23.69
N THR A 826 20.92 10.17 -24.40
CA THR A 826 21.61 9.94 -25.66
C THR A 826 20.75 10.26 -26.89
N ALA A 827 21.40 10.64 -27.98
CA ALA A 827 20.80 10.84 -29.30
C ALA A 827 20.23 9.54 -29.86
N VAL A 828 20.91 8.41 -29.63
CA VAL A 828 20.42 7.07 -30.02
C VAL A 828 19.06 6.76 -29.37
N ASP A 829 18.89 7.02 -28.07
CA ASP A 829 17.61 6.75 -27.41
C ASP A 829 16.52 7.72 -27.89
N ARG A 830 16.85 9.00 -28.08
CA ARG A 830 15.94 10.01 -28.67
C ARG A 830 15.52 9.64 -30.09
N TYR A 831 16.41 9.05 -30.89
CA TYR A 831 16.10 8.53 -32.21
C TYR A 831 15.19 7.29 -32.12
N ALA A 832 15.50 6.35 -31.23
CA ALA A 832 14.75 5.12 -31.06
C ALA A 832 13.27 5.37 -30.66
N VAL A 833 13.01 6.19 -29.65
CA VAL A 833 11.62 6.50 -29.23
C VAL A 833 10.84 7.27 -30.30
N ARG A 834 11.52 8.08 -31.11
CA ARG A 834 10.89 8.81 -32.23
C ARG A 834 10.50 7.85 -33.35
N GLU A 835 11.38 6.94 -33.74
CA GLU A 835 11.05 5.94 -34.77
C GLU A 835 10.01 4.92 -34.29
N ALA A 836 9.96 4.60 -32.98
CA ALA A 836 8.88 3.83 -32.38
C ALA A 836 7.52 4.50 -32.58
N LEU A 837 7.37 5.76 -32.17
CA LEU A 837 6.11 6.50 -32.36
C LEU A 837 5.75 6.70 -33.84
N LYS A 838 6.73 6.94 -34.71
CA LYS A 838 6.52 6.99 -36.17
C LYS A 838 6.06 5.66 -36.75
N PHE A 839 6.52 4.54 -36.19
CA PHE A 839 6.02 3.21 -36.55
C PHE A 839 4.57 3.05 -36.11
N ASP A 840 4.25 3.36 -34.84
CA ASP A 840 2.88 3.30 -34.31
C ASP A 840 1.89 4.14 -35.11
N THR A 841 2.25 5.39 -35.45
CA THR A 841 1.39 6.26 -36.29
C THR A 841 1.18 5.73 -37.71
N ARG A 842 2.15 5.01 -38.27
CA ARG A 842 1.98 4.35 -39.57
C ARG A 842 1.13 3.09 -39.45
N LEU A 843 1.31 2.30 -38.39
CA LEU A 843 0.61 1.05 -38.16
C LEU A 843 -0.88 1.26 -37.83
N LEU A 844 -1.18 2.24 -36.98
CA LEU A 844 -2.50 2.44 -36.36
C LEU A 844 -3.23 3.71 -36.81
N GLY A 845 -2.52 4.67 -37.43
CA GLY A 845 -3.07 5.98 -37.78
C GLY A 845 -3.01 6.33 -39.28
N SER A 846 -2.65 5.39 -40.16
CA SER A 846 -2.48 5.66 -41.59
C SER A 846 -3.40 4.83 -42.50
N ASP A 847 -3.80 5.42 -43.62
CA ASP A 847 -4.56 4.73 -44.68
C ASP A 847 -3.78 3.63 -45.41
N LEU A 848 -2.48 3.45 -45.12
CA LEU A 848 -1.66 2.37 -45.67
C LEU A 848 -2.06 1.00 -45.09
N THR A 849 -2.54 0.97 -43.84
CA THR A 849 -2.81 -0.27 -43.11
C THR A 849 -4.32 -0.54 -42.99
N PRO A 850 -4.76 -1.81 -43.04
CA PRO A 850 -6.13 -2.18 -42.71
C PRO A 850 -6.59 -1.70 -41.33
N VAL A 851 -5.75 -1.81 -40.30
CA VAL A 851 -6.10 -1.38 -38.94
C VAL A 851 -6.33 0.14 -38.86
N GLY A 852 -5.42 0.96 -39.40
CA GLY A 852 -5.54 2.42 -39.36
C GLY A 852 -6.68 2.98 -40.22
N ARG A 853 -6.92 2.38 -41.39
CA ARG A 853 -8.00 2.78 -42.30
C ARG A 853 -9.39 2.37 -41.80
N GLU A 854 -9.54 1.15 -41.30
CA GLU A 854 -10.86 0.53 -41.10
C GLU A 854 -11.28 0.48 -39.62
N ILE A 855 -10.33 0.26 -38.70
CA ILE A 855 -10.65 -0.04 -37.28
C ILE A 855 -10.42 1.16 -36.36
N LEU A 856 -9.31 1.87 -36.54
CA LEU A 856 -8.88 2.95 -35.63
C LEU A 856 -9.12 4.33 -36.24
N ASP A 857 -9.27 5.34 -35.37
CA ASP A 857 -9.64 6.72 -35.73
C ASP A 857 -8.72 7.73 -35.03
N GLY A 858 -7.41 7.45 -35.08
CA GLY A 858 -6.36 8.30 -34.55
C GLY A 858 -6.00 8.06 -33.09
N GLU A 859 -4.99 8.80 -32.63
CA GLU A 859 -4.41 8.71 -31.30
C GLU A 859 -5.19 9.59 -30.28
N LEU A 860 -5.26 9.15 -29.02
CA LEU A 860 -5.94 9.81 -27.90
C LEU A 860 -5.00 10.22 -26.75
N THR A 861 -3.70 9.95 -26.84
CA THR A 861 -2.76 10.10 -25.72
C THR A 861 -2.57 11.55 -25.24
N ALA A 862 -2.87 12.55 -26.08
CA ALA A 862 -2.82 13.97 -25.74
C ALA A 862 -3.74 14.80 -26.63
N ASP A 863 -4.00 16.06 -26.24
CA ASP A 863 -4.90 17.02 -26.93
C ASP A 863 -4.61 17.22 -28.42
N THR A 864 -3.36 17.00 -28.86
CA THR A 864 -2.96 17.01 -30.27
C THR A 864 -2.51 15.60 -30.68
N PRO A 865 -3.32 14.85 -31.43
CA PRO A 865 -2.95 13.53 -31.95
C PRO A 865 -1.72 13.60 -32.85
N LEU A 866 -0.85 12.59 -32.78
CA LEU A 866 0.20 12.41 -33.78
C LEU A 866 -0.40 11.82 -35.06
N THR A 867 0.18 12.22 -36.18
CA THR A 867 -0.17 11.80 -37.54
C THR A 867 1.09 11.45 -38.33
N VAL A 868 0.95 10.77 -39.47
CA VAL A 868 2.09 10.44 -40.35
C VAL A 868 2.85 11.67 -40.87
N ASP A 869 2.19 12.83 -40.96
CA ASP A 869 2.77 14.10 -41.41
C ASP A 869 3.25 15.00 -40.25
N SER A 870 3.20 14.50 -39.01
CA SER A 870 3.66 15.25 -37.84
C SER A 870 5.18 15.49 -37.90
N PRO A 871 5.68 16.67 -37.52
CA PRO A 871 7.12 16.95 -37.53
C PRO A 871 7.85 16.17 -36.43
N ASP A 872 9.14 15.90 -36.61
CA ASP A 872 9.99 15.17 -35.66
C ASP A 872 9.97 15.77 -34.23
N GLU A 873 9.79 17.08 -34.08
CA GLU A 873 9.63 17.74 -32.77
C GLU A 873 8.33 17.35 -32.05
N ALA A 874 7.23 17.10 -32.78
CA ALA A 874 5.97 16.64 -32.17
C ALA A 874 6.13 15.22 -31.61
N PHE A 875 6.84 14.35 -32.32
CA PHE A 875 7.21 13.02 -31.83
C PHE A 875 8.16 13.11 -30.62
N ALA A 876 9.15 14.00 -30.63
CA ALA A 876 10.05 14.22 -29.50
C ALA A 876 9.31 14.76 -28.26
N ALA A 877 8.37 15.69 -28.44
CA ALA A 877 7.51 16.19 -27.36
C ALA A 877 6.60 15.09 -26.79
N ARG A 878 5.99 14.24 -27.64
CA ARG A 878 5.21 13.09 -27.17
C ARG A 878 6.08 12.10 -26.40
N ALA A 879 7.30 11.83 -26.86
CA ALA A 879 8.23 10.96 -26.14
C ALA A 879 8.54 11.50 -24.74
N ARG A 880 8.83 12.80 -24.60
CA ARG A 880 9.04 13.43 -23.28
C ARG A 880 7.82 13.35 -22.37
N GLN A 881 6.60 13.37 -22.94
CA GLN A 881 5.35 13.24 -22.22
C GLN A 881 5.06 11.81 -21.71
N VAL A 882 5.32 10.77 -22.52
CA VAL A 882 4.85 9.39 -22.21
C VAL A 882 5.95 8.40 -21.81
N ALA A 883 7.23 8.67 -22.11
CA ALA A 883 8.33 7.77 -21.78
C ALA A 883 8.34 7.40 -20.28
N GLY A 884 8.61 6.13 -19.99
CA GLY A 884 8.71 5.63 -18.63
C GLY A 884 9.47 4.30 -18.54
N SER A 885 9.56 3.77 -17.33
CA SER A 885 10.16 2.47 -17.05
C SER A 885 9.32 1.34 -17.67
N CYS A 886 9.98 0.36 -18.30
CA CYS A 886 9.38 -0.94 -18.61
C CYS A 886 9.55 -1.95 -17.45
N PHE A 887 10.09 -1.50 -16.31
CA PHE A 887 10.33 -2.28 -15.10
C PHE A 887 11.36 -3.41 -15.28
N HIS A 888 12.39 -3.14 -16.10
CA HIS A 888 13.52 -4.02 -16.41
C HIS A 888 14.89 -3.45 -15.94
N PRO A 889 15.01 -2.93 -14.71
CA PRO A 889 16.27 -2.33 -14.25
C PRO A 889 17.39 -3.38 -14.14
N SER A 890 18.56 -3.03 -14.66
CA SER A 890 19.73 -3.91 -14.80
C SER A 890 21.05 -3.13 -14.64
N GLY A 891 22.17 -3.85 -14.55
CA GLY A 891 23.55 -3.30 -14.66
C GLY A 891 24.19 -2.66 -13.42
N THR A 892 23.43 -2.41 -12.36
CA THR A 892 23.89 -1.67 -11.16
C THR A 892 24.94 -2.38 -10.28
N ALA A 893 25.25 -3.65 -10.58
CA ALA A 893 26.36 -4.42 -10.03
C ALA A 893 27.02 -5.27 -11.12
N SER A 894 27.18 -4.66 -12.31
CA SER A 894 27.61 -5.29 -13.57
C SER A 894 28.75 -6.31 -13.43
N MET A 895 28.60 -7.44 -14.12
CA MET A 895 29.70 -8.35 -14.43
C MET A 895 30.82 -7.60 -15.17
N GLY A 896 32.06 -8.05 -14.99
CA GLY A 896 33.24 -7.39 -15.54
C GLY A 896 33.62 -6.09 -14.80
N LYS A 897 32.71 -5.47 -14.04
CA LYS A 897 32.93 -4.21 -13.30
C LYS A 897 32.89 -4.41 -11.78
N VAL A 898 31.73 -4.71 -11.19
CA VAL A 898 31.52 -4.93 -9.75
C VAL A 898 31.72 -6.39 -9.35
N VAL A 899 31.24 -7.32 -10.17
CA VAL A 899 31.43 -8.77 -9.97
C VAL A 899 32.30 -9.38 -11.06
N ASN A 900 32.92 -10.52 -10.74
CA ASN A 900 33.61 -11.37 -11.70
C ASN A 900 32.61 -12.22 -12.50
N THR A 901 33.07 -12.88 -13.56
CA THR A 901 32.23 -13.78 -14.38
C THR A 901 31.83 -15.08 -13.68
N ASP A 902 32.35 -15.33 -12.47
CA ASP A 902 31.90 -16.38 -11.55
C ASP A 902 30.94 -15.85 -10.45
N LEU A 903 30.39 -14.65 -10.67
CA LEU A 903 29.44 -13.95 -9.81
C LEU A 903 29.98 -13.48 -8.46
N SER A 904 31.28 -13.70 -8.17
CA SER A 904 31.91 -13.20 -6.93
C SER A 904 32.10 -11.68 -6.95
N VAL A 905 31.82 -11.02 -5.83
CA VAL A 905 32.06 -9.57 -5.68
C VAL A 905 33.57 -9.32 -5.64
N LYS A 906 34.05 -8.43 -6.51
CA LYS A 906 35.49 -8.15 -6.59
C LYS A 906 36.02 -7.62 -5.27
N GLY A 907 37.08 -8.26 -4.76
CA GLY A 907 37.72 -7.90 -3.49
C GLY A 907 37.03 -8.44 -2.23
N VAL A 908 35.92 -9.20 -2.36
CA VAL A 908 35.16 -9.73 -1.21
C VAL A 908 34.96 -11.24 -1.30
N ASP A 909 35.79 -11.99 -0.57
CA ASP A 909 35.71 -13.45 -0.48
C ASP A 909 34.36 -13.91 0.10
N GLY A 910 33.70 -14.83 -0.59
CA GLY A 910 32.47 -15.47 -0.13
C GLY A 910 31.20 -14.62 -0.30
N LEU A 911 31.28 -13.47 -0.98
CA LEU A 911 30.14 -12.67 -1.39
C LEU A 911 29.91 -12.83 -2.91
N PHE A 912 28.66 -13.05 -3.30
CA PHE A 912 28.23 -13.21 -4.70
C PHE A 912 27.02 -12.30 -4.97
N VAL A 913 26.80 -11.94 -6.24
CA VAL A 913 25.56 -11.29 -6.69
C VAL A 913 24.95 -12.12 -7.82
N ALA A 914 23.66 -12.39 -7.74
CA ALA A 914 22.90 -13.12 -8.74
C ALA A 914 21.48 -12.54 -8.82
N ASP A 915 21.33 -11.45 -9.56
CA ASP A 915 20.09 -10.85 -10.03
C ASP A 915 20.36 -9.93 -11.25
N SER A 916 19.38 -9.18 -11.75
CA SER A 916 19.52 -8.35 -12.97
C SER A 916 20.57 -7.24 -12.86
N SER A 917 21.00 -6.87 -11.65
CA SER A 917 22.10 -5.92 -11.45
C SER A 917 23.39 -6.34 -12.14
N ILE A 918 23.59 -7.64 -12.41
CA ILE A 918 24.85 -8.14 -12.98
C ILE A 918 24.92 -8.02 -14.51
N PHE A 919 23.80 -7.84 -15.21
CA PHE A 919 23.78 -7.82 -16.68
C PHE A 919 24.62 -6.65 -17.20
N PRO A 920 25.60 -6.88 -18.10
CA PRO A 920 26.55 -5.82 -18.46
C PRO A 920 25.94 -4.79 -19.44
N VAL A 921 25.07 -5.25 -20.35
CA VAL A 921 24.36 -4.44 -21.35
C VAL A 921 22.92 -4.94 -21.54
N SER A 922 22.04 -4.07 -22.03
CA SER A 922 20.62 -4.37 -22.28
C SER A 922 20.40 -5.50 -23.29
N ILE A 923 19.27 -6.22 -23.13
CA ILE A 923 18.86 -7.34 -23.98
C ILE A 923 17.52 -7.07 -24.65
N SER A 924 17.29 -7.59 -25.84
CA SER A 924 16.07 -7.37 -26.61
C SER A 924 14.83 -8.17 -26.14
N ALA A 925 14.59 -8.24 -24.82
CA ALA A 925 13.47 -8.98 -24.25
C ALA A 925 13.07 -8.56 -22.81
N ASN A 926 11.90 -9.00 -22.36
CA ASN A 926 11.59 -9.02 -20.94
C ASN A 926 12.60 -9.88 -20.16
N LEU A 927 13.13 -9.37 -19.05
CA LEU A 927 14.26 -10.00 -18.35
C LEU A 927 13.96 -11.39 -17.75
N GLN A 928 12.70 -11.81 -17.67
CA GLN A 928 12.30 -12.99 -16.89
C GLN A 928 13.04 -14.28 -17.35
N VAL A 929 13.15 -14.53 -18.66
CA VAL A 929 13.78 -15.78 -19.15
C VAL A 929 15.28 -15.76 -18.93
N ALA A 930 15.94 -14.64 -19.22
CA ALA A 930 17.36 -14.43 -18.93
C ALA A 930 17.67 -14.58 -17.43
N MET A 931 16.79 -14.07 -16.56
CA MET A 931 16.91 -14.19 -15.11
C MET A 931 16.78 -15.63 -14.60
N TYR A 932 15.89 -16.45 -15.17
CA TYR A 932 15.83 -17.87 -14.84
C TYR A 932 17.09 -18.61 -15.32
N ALA A 933 17.52 -18.37 -16.56
CA ALA A 933 18.72 -19.00 -17.13
C ALA A 933 19.98 -18.68 -16.29
N MET A 934 20.21 -17.40 -16.00
CA MET A 934 21.28 -16.91 -15.13
C MET A 934 21.18 -17.54 -13.73
N ALA A 935 19.99 -17.62 -13.13
CA ALA A 935 19.83 -18.18 -11.79
C ALA A 935 20.12 -19.70 -11.72
N LEU A 936 19.80 -20.45 -12.77
CA LEU A 936 20.18 -21.86 -12.87
C LEU A 936 21.72 -22.00 -12.99
N GLN A 937 22.35 -21.25 -13.88
CA GLN A 937 23.80 -21.27 -14.07
C GLN A 937 24.55 -20.77 -12.82
N ALA A 938 24.01 -19.77 -12.11
CA ALA A 938 24.53 -19.26 -10.85
C ALA A 938 24.56 -20.34 -9.76
N ALA A 939 23.56 -21.22 -9.70
CA ALA A 939 23.56 -22.34 -8.76
C ALA A 939 24.70 -23.33 -9.03
N GLU A 940 25.04 -23.58 -10.29
CA GLU A 940 26.17 -24.43 -10.67
C GLU A 940 27.51 -23.74 -10.34
N ILE A 941 27.73 -22.52 -10.83
CA ILE A 941 28.95 -21.72 -10.55
C ILE A 941 29.22 -21.61 -9.04
N ILE A 942 28.20 -21.22 -8.27
CA ILE A 942 28.32 -21.03 -6.83
C ILE A 942 28.44 -22.39 -6.12
N GLY A 943 27.82 -23.46 -6.62
CA GLY A 943 28.02 -24.82 -6.14
C GLY A 943 29.48 -25.29 -6.29
N GLU A 944 30.00 -25.23 -7.51
CA GLU A 944 31.36 -25.64 -7.88
C GLU A 944 32.45 -24.85 -7.14
N HIS A 945 32.21 -23.60 -6.76
CA HIS A 945 33.13 -22.81 -5.94
C HIS A 945 33.36 -23.41 -4.52
N GLY A 946 32.60 -24.44 -4.11
CA GLY A 946 32.89 -25.28 -2.94
C GLY A 946 33.73 -26.53 -3.24
N SER A 947 33.85 -26.89 -4.52
CA SER A 947 34.12 -28.24 -5.04
C SER A 947 35.31 -28.28 -6.00
N LYS A 948 36.44 -27.66 -5.61
CA LYS A 948 37.77 -27.95 -6.21
C LYS A 948 38.25 -29.37 -5.86
N CYS A 949 37.42 -30.38 -6.13
CA CYS A 949 37.73 -31.81 -6.08
C CYS A 949 36.60 -32.70 -6.66
N ARG A 950 36.16 -32.44 -7.91
CA ARG A 950 35.66 -33.46 -8.87
C ARG A 950 35.33 -32.83 -10.23
N GLN A 951 36.06 -33.22 -11.27
CA GLN A 951 35.57 -33.09 -12.64
C GLN A 951 34.44 -34.12 -12.85
N VAL A 952 33.26 -33.68 -13.27
CA VAL A 952 32.35 -34.49 -14.10
C VAL A 952 31.75 -33.58 -15.17
N ARG A 953 32.43 -33.48 -16.31
CA ARG A 953 31.77 -33.17 -17.59
C ARG A 953 31.04 -34.44 -18.04
N ALA A 954 29.92 -34.27 -18.74
CA ALA A 954 28.96 -35.30 -19.18
C ALA A 954 28.18 -35.93 -17.99
N THR A 955 26.87 -35.73 -17.85
CA THR A 955 25.82 -35.85 -18.89
C THR A 955 24.63 -34.91 -18.66
N LEU A 956 24.28 -34.13 -19.68
CA LEU A 956 22.94 -33.64 -20.00
C LEU A 956 22.78 -33.73 -21.52
#